data_AF-A0A814SRB2-F1
#
_entry.id   AF-A0A814SRB2-F1
#
_cell.length_a   1.000
_cell.length_b   1.000
_cell.length_c   1.000
_cell.angle_alpha   90.00
_cell.angle_beta   90.00
_cell.angle_gamma   90.00
#
_symmetry.space_group_name_H-M   'P 1'
#
loop_
_entity.id
_entity.type
_entity.pdbx_description
1 polymer ?
#
loop_
_entity_poly.entity_id
_entity_poly.type
_entity_poly.pdbx_seq_one_letter_code
_entity_poly.pdbx_strand_id
1 'polypeptide(L)'
;MQRLILANTLVLPSDIFLLKNDSFYSYVSEAVGEIPASYLKFLSINSADCLLRIDDIFAFISIDSPEFNDLRSKLAFQLNNGTFVVRPGFKHILNNFIQILRDKQKNDSSRTNDEQQKEEIFKIVQKHSLLRSLISFYQVNNTNDFTISFLCCLIENTIDNLMRSKNHYHYAKPIIDFSISLYILGGRTTYEFVRSNLICALPSITTINQLISTELSSFKESEFRFESLSETFNSRQITHVFASEDCTGVVKAIKYDVQTDCFIGFVSPLQEGVPHCDGKYLRSMKLLLEFFATLPNINLTNDDKCFQIDIPDEWNWFFLRRKQLLLFFQDATHLATKWRNRLLSDIADLTVGNKKANMFHLEHIVKTYNSKFDHALVMSDLNPSDRQNYRSCEKISRDEILAILESDDDTYATFLYIKLLRYIIDAFINKATSIQDRLYFAWTIVFVCRLWRTWLNLEFKSSTQKIHEGSLPLESLQIPLFSNQSCENFLHRAEKLTILQNIKALEDQTQHYQLQFPKHHKHKKNNEKIVVFNQSLNVTEIETIVLQAFAHAKELVSKLDINILLEEYNLLELEALSVETYNSLKKSNRVIDSATSNTFTDSDSDNDDNDNFNNNDDNDDFNSIDDNDDFNNNDDNDDFNSIDDNDENQYGISMINDDDDIPDNILQSNRTDFSGMRVFDSIDQAQKNSYFNVEINGKKKFLHKQTACWYLTEGKGHLSSDRLSRVKQMSR
;
A
#
# COMPACT_ATOMS: atom_id res chain seq x y z
N MET A 1 42.77 61.96 -32.53
CA MET A 1 42.25 60.60 -32.83
C MET A 1 42.93 59.51 -31.98
N GLN A 2 44.26 59.48 -31.84
CA GLN A 2 44.96 58.47 -30.99
C GLN A 2 44.59 58.49 -29.49
N ARG A 3 44.17 59.61 -28.89
CA ARG A 3 43.71 59.66 -27.48
C ARG A 3 42.25 59.22 -27.28
N LEU A 4 41.42 59.17 -28.32
CA LEU A 4 40.02 58.71 -28.17
C LEU A 4 39.90 57.17 -28.17
N ILE A 5 40.95 56.47 -28.63
CA ILE A 5 41.01 55.00 -28.64
C ILE A 5 41.46 54.45 -27.27
N LEU A 6 42.12 55.25 -26.44
CA LEU A 6 42.59 54.86 -25.09
C LEU A 6 41.49 54.80 -24.02
N ALA A 7 40.28 55.34 -24.30
CA ALA A 7 39.23 55.42 -23.28
C ALA A 7 38.51 54.07 -23.01
N ASN A 8 38.66 53.07 -23.89
CA ASN A 8 38.09 51.73 -23.69
C ASN A 8 39.06 50.75 -22.98
N THR A 9 40.28 51.17 -22.62
CA THR A 9 41.26 50.36 -21.90
C THR A 9 41.65 50.97 -20.56
N LEU A 10 40.78 51.80 -19.97
CA LEU A 10 41.06 52.44 -18.69
C LEU A 10 40.98 51.41 -17.56
N VAL A 11 42.15 51.00 -17.05
CA VAL A 11 42.25 50.13 -15.87
C VAL A 11 42.28 51.02 -14.62
N LEU A 12 41.22 50.93 -13.80
CA LEU A 12 41.17 51.63 -12.51
C LEU A 12 42.05 50.92 -11.48
N PRO A 13 42.91 51.63 -10.73
CA PRO A 13 43.71 51.04 -9.66
C PRO A 13 42.82 50.61 -8.49
N SER A 14 43.20 49.56 -7.76
CA SER A 14 42.41 48.96 -6.67
C SER A 14 42.06 49.93 -5.55
N ASP A 15 42.86 50.98 -5.36
CA ASP A 15 42.74 52.01 -4.35
C ASP A 15 42.09 53.30 -4.87
N ILE A 16 41.46 53.30 -6.06
CA ILE A 16 40.86 54.50 -6.66
C ILE A 16 39.88 55.25 -5.74
N PHE A 17 39.12 54.52 -4.91
CA PHE A 17 38.19 55.10 -3.93
C PHE A 17 38.89 55.66 -2.69
N LEU A 18 40.16 55.33 -2.46
CA LEU A 18 40.99 55.87 -1.37
C LEU A 18 41.72 57.15 -1.78
N LEU A 19 41.86 57.42 -3.09
CA LEU A 19 42.53 58.62 -3.58
C LEU A 19 41.74 59.89 -3.23
N LYS A 20 42.44 60.90 -2.70
CA LYS A 20 41.86 62.20 -2.33
C LYS A 20 42.72 63.36 -2.84
N ASN A 21 42.09 64.51 -3.07
CA ASN A 21 42.73 65.79 -3.42
C ASN A 21 43.68 65.64 -4.62
N ASP A 22 44.92 66.12 -4.50
CA ASP A 22 45.87 66.14 -5.61
C ASP A 22 46.17 64.74 -6.16
N SER A 23 46.19 63.68 -5.34
CA SER A 23 46.37 62.31 -5.83
C SER A 23 45.21 61.86 -6.73
N PHE A 24 43.97 62.25 -6.40
CA PHE A 24 42.80 61.99 -7.25
C PHE A 24 42.87 62.82 -8.54
N TYR A 25 43.21 64.11 -8.45
CA TYR A 25 43.33 64.98 -9.62
C TYR A 25 44.45 64.55 -10.58
N SER A 26 45.61 64.14 -10.05
CA SER A 26 46.70 63.58 -10.83
C SER A 26 46.26 62.34 -11.58
N TYR A 27 45.55 61.43 -10.91
CA TYR A 27 45.02 60.23 -11.55
C TYR A 27 44.02 60.57 -12.66
N VAL A 28 43.05 61.44 -12.39
CA VAL A 28 42.07 61.89 -13.41
C VAL A 28 42.80 62.55 -14.59
N SER A 29 43.84 63.34 -14.32
CA SER A 29 44.63 64.01 -15.37
C SER A 29 45.34 63.02 -16.28
N GLU A 30 45.89 61.95 -15.70
CA GLU A 30 46.53 60.86 -16.44
C GLU A 30 45.51 59.99 -17.19
N ALA A 31 44.41 59.65 -16.53
CA ALA A 31 43.38 58.73 -17.02
C ALA A 31 42.54 59.32 -18.16
N VAL A 32 42.06 60.56 -18.00
CA VAL A 32 41.07 61.18 -18.89
C VAL A 32 41.49 62.55 -19.43
N GLY A 33 42.62 63.08 -18.95
CA GLY A 33 43.23 64.32 -19.43
C GLY A 33 43.16 65.47 -18.42
N GLU A 34 44.04 66.45 -18.63
CA GLU A 34 44.21 67.63 -17.75
C GLU A 34 42.95 68.52 -17.67
N ILE A 35 42.17 68.59 -18.75
CA ILE A 35 40.95 69.41 -18.82
C ILE A 35 39.87 68.85 -17.85
N PRO A 36 39.50 67.55 -17.88
CA PRO A 36 38.64 66.96 -16.84
C PRO A 36 39.17 67.13 -15.42
N ALA A 37 40.47 66.93 -15.19
CA ALA A 37 41.06 67.08 -13.86
C ALA A 37 40.93 68.52 -13.33
N SER A 38 41.22 69.51 -14.18
CA SER A 38 41.06 70.93 -13.85
C SER A 38 39.61 71.30 -13.58
N TYR A 39 38.66 70.69 -14.31
CA TYR A 39 37.23 70.86 -14.08
C TYR A 39 36.78 70.30 -12.74
N LEU A 40 37.16 69.06 -12.41
CA LEU A 40 36.87 68.47 -11.10
C LEU A 40 37.53 69.25 -9.96
N LYS A 41 38.74 69.76 -10.17
CA LYS A 41 39.45 70.59 -9.20
C LYS A 41 38.76 71.93 -8.96
N PHE A 42 38.29 72.59 -10.03
CA PHE A 42 37.48 73.81 -9.92
C PHE A 42 36.19 73.57 -9.11
N LEU A 43 35.51 72.45 -9.35
CA LEU A 43 34.30 72.07 -8.61
C LEU A 43 34.57 71.52 -7.20
N SER A 44 35.83 71.47 -6.75
CA SER A 44 36.22 70.87 -5.46
C SER A 44 35.79 69.40 -5.30
N ILE A 45 35.62 68.66 -6.41
CA ILE A 45 35.30 67.23 -6.41
C ILE A 45 36.62 66.47 -6.23
N ASN A 46 36.96 66.14 -5.00
CA ASN A 46 38.29 65.69 -4.63
C ASN A 46 38.44 64.17 -4.44
N SER A 47 37.42 63.37 -4.76
CA SER A 47 37.45 61.91 -4.68
C SER A 47 36.46 61.26 -5.64
N ALA A 48 36.65 59.96 -5.92
CA ALA A 48 35.72 59.17 -6.73
C ALA A 48 34.32 59.11 -6.08
N ASP A 49 34.23 58.96 -4.75
CA ASP A 49 32.96 58.93 -4.04
C ASP A 49 32.18 60.25 -4.16
N CYS A 50 32.87 61.39 -4.04
CA CYS A 50 32.25 62.70 -4.25
C CYS A 50 31.72 62.84 -5.68
N LEU A 51 32.48 62.37 -6.67
CA LEU A 51 32.09 62.41 -8.08
C LEU A 51 30.83 61.56 -8.35
N LEU A 52 30.75 60.37 -7.77
CA LEU A 52 29.62 59.46 -7.98
C LEU A 52 28.29 59.93 -7.36
N ARG A 53 28.34 60.84 -6.37
CA ARG A 53 27.16 61.40 -5.70
C ARG A 53 26.53 62.59 -6.41
N ILE A 54 27.13 63.09 -7.49
CA ILE A 54 26.65 64.26 -8.22
C ILE A 54 25.83 63.80 -9.42
N ASP A 55 24.57 64.21 -9.48
CA ASP A 55 23.63 63.78 -10.53
C ASP A 55 23.95 64.40 -11.91
N ASP A 56 24.22 65.72 -11.95
CA ASP A 56 24.62 66.42 -13.16
C ASP A 56 25.87 67.27 -12.91
N ILE A 57 27.02 66.71 -13.28
CA ILE A 57 28.31 67.40 -13.15
C ILE A 57 28.44 68.59 -14.11
N PHE A 58 27.61 68.71 -15.14
CA PHE A 58 27.71 69.77 -16.14
C PHE A 58 26.84 70.99 -15.83
N ALA A 59 25.97 70.92 -14.80
CA ALA A 59 25.09 72.02 -14.40
C ALA A 59 25.85 73.32 -14.08
N PHE A 60 27.10 73.20 -13.64
CA PHE A 60 27.96 74.31 -13.23
C PHE A 60 28.62 75.08 -14.37
N ILE A 61 28.45 74.64 -15.63
CA ILE A 61 29.06 75.32 -16.79
C ILE A 61 28.49 76.73 -17.03
N SER A 62 27.29 77.00 -16.51
CA SER A 62 26.62 78.29 -16.59
C SER A 62 27.06 79.30 -15.52
N ILE A 63 27.95 78.93 -14.58
CA ILE A 63 28.44 79.86 -13.55
C ILE A 63 29.27 80.95 -14.19
N ASP A 64 28.89 82.22 -14.00
CA ASP A 64 29.69 83.37 -14.41
C ASP A 64 30.73 83.71 -13.34
N SER A 65 31.96 83.21 -13.52
CA SER A 65 33.12 83.53 -12.68
C SER A 65 34.33 83.83 -13.56
N PRO A 66 35.11 84.89 -13.24
CA PRO A 66 36.35 85.19 -13.94
C PRO A 66 37.39 84.07 -13.83
N GLU A 67 37.41 83.33 -12.71
CA GLU A 67 38.30 82.17 -12.54
C GLU A 67 37.91 80.99 -13.44
N PHE A 68 36.63 80.89 -13.82
CA PHE A 68 36.12 79.80 -14.65
C PHE A 68 36.18 80.11 -16.16
N ASN A 69 36.30 81.38 -16.57
CA ASN A 69 36.17 81.80 -17.96
C ASN A 69 37.21 81.13 -18.90
N ASP A 70 38.47 81.00 -18.48
CA ASP A 70 39.51 80.30 -19.25
C ASP A 70 39.14 78.83 -19.44
N LEU A 71 38.72 78.16 -18.36
CA LEU A 71 38.33 76.76 -18.39
C LEU A 71 37.05 76.54 -19.20
N ARG A 72 36.06 77.45 -19.10
CA ARG A 72 34.80 77.40 -19.86
C ARG A 72 35.04 77.44 -21.36
N SER A 73 35.99 78.26 -21.83
CA SER A 73 36.36 78.33 -23.25
C SER A 73 36.88 77.00 -23.81
N LYS A 74 37.54 76.20 -22.95
CA LYS A 74 38.06 74.85 -23.27
C LYS A 74 36.96 73.78 -23.19
N LEU A 75 35.97 73.96 -22.32
CA LEU A 75 34.91 72.98 -22.03
C LEU A 75 33.65 73.11 -22.88
N ALA A 76 33.30 74.32 -23.31
CA ALA A 76 32.02 74.62 -23.96
C ALA A 76 32.17 75.52 -25.19
N PHE A 77 31.16 75.51 -26.05
CA PHE A 77 30.96 76.50 -27.11
C PHE A 77 30.00 77.57 -26.60
N GLN A 78 30.36 78.84 -26.78
CA GLN A 78 29.42 79.94 -26.56
C GLN A 78 28.52 80.08 -27.79
N LEU A 79 27.21 80.08 -27.57
CA LEU A 79 26.21 80.31 -28.61
C LEU A 79 25.94 81.82 -28.76
N ASN A 80 25.36 82.20 -29.90
CA ASN A 80 25.07 83.61 -30.21
C ASN A 80 24.12 84.29 -29.20
N ASN A 81 23.32 83.50 -28.47
CA ASN A 81 22.40 83.98 -27.42
C ASN A 81 23.09 84.11 -26.04
N GLY A 82 24.42 83.92 -25.97
CA GLY A 82 25.19 83.99 -24.74
C GLY A 82 25.18 82.73 -23.89
N THR A 83 24.42 81.67 -24.24
CA THR A 83 24.44 80.40 -23.51
C THR A 83 25.63 79.53 -23.91
N PHE A 84 25.99 78.58 -23.04
CA PHE A 84 27.12 77.69 -23.25
C PHE A 84 26.65 76.25 -23.47
N VAL A 85 27.23 75.56 -24.45
CA VAL A 85 26.99 74.14 -24.70
C VAL A 85 28.29 73.36 -24.53
N VAL A 86 28.27 72.37 -23.63
CA VAL A 86 29.44 71.51 -23.37
C VAL A 86 29.90 70.84 -24.66
N ARG A 87 31.21 70.87 -24.91
CA ARG A 87 31.80 70.15 -26.05
C ARG A 87 31.46 68.67 -25.93
N PRO A 88 30.82 68.03 -26.93
CA PRO A 88 30.37 66.64 -26.82
C PRO A 88 31.47 65.64 -26.46
N GLY A 89 32.69 65.86 -26.96
CA GLY A 89 33.85 65.02 -26.64
C GLY A 89 34.24 65.07 -25.16
N PHE A 90 34.18 66.24 -24.52
CA PHE A 90 34.44 66.36 -23.09
C PHE A 90 33.35 65.66 -22.27
N LYS A 91 32.08 65.91 -22.63
CA LYS A 91 30.92 65.26 -21.99
C LYS A 91 31.02 63.74 -22.04
N HIS A 92 31.39 63.19 -23.20
CA HIS A 92 31.55 61.75 -23.39
C HIS A 92 32.68 61.16 -22.53
N ILE A 93 33.86 61.79 -22.51
CA ILE A 93 35.02 61.32 -21.74
C ILE A 93 34.70 61.24 -20.24
N LEU A 94 34.10 62.29 -19.68
CA LEU A 94 33.82 62.35 -18.24
C LEU A 94 32.67 61.41 -17.85
N ASN A 95 31.62 61.28 -18.68
CA ASN A 95 30.56 60.31 -18.45
C ASN A 95 31.08 58.87 -18.50
N ASN A 96 31.98 58.55 -19.44
CA ASN A 96 32.59 57.22 -19.51
C ASN A 96 33.39 56.92 -18.23
N PHE A 97 34.17 57.89 -17.75
CA PHE A 97 34.91 57.75 -16.49
C PHE A 97 34.00 57.48 -15.28
N ILE A 98 32.91 58.24 -15.15
CA ILE A 98 31.90 58.03 -14.11
C ILE A 98 31.28 56.63 -14.21
N GLN A 99 30.99 56.16 -15.41
CA GLN A 99 30.42 54.84 -15.62
C GLN A 99 31.40 53.73 -15.19
N ILE A 100 32.67 53.82 -15.56
CA ILE A 100 33.70 52.85 -15.17
C ILE A 100 33.87 52.82 -13.64
N LEU A 101 33.79 53.97 -12.96
CA LEU A 101 33.79 54.04 -11.49
C LEU A 101 32.57 53.34 -10.87
N ARG A 102 31.36 53.53 -11.42
CA ARG A 102 30.13 52.86 -10.94
C ARG A 102 30.23 51.33 -11.09
N ASP A 103 30.75 50.86 -12.21
CA ASP A 103 30.88 49.43 -12.47
C ASP A 103 31.88 48.79 -11.50
N LYS A 104 32.97 49.50 -11.16
CA LYS A 104 33.91 49.05 -10.14
C LYS A 104 33.30 49.00 -8.73
N GLN A 105 32.54 50.03 -8.34
CA GLN A 105 31.87 50.07 -7.03
C GLN A 105 30.90 48.90 -6.83
N LYS A 106 30.19 48.48 -7.88
CA LYS A 106 29.29 47.31 -7.85
C LYS A 106 30.06 46.00 -7.67
N ASN A 107 31.19 45.84 -8.35
CA ASN A 107 32.02 44.63 -8.27
C ASN A 107 32.73 44.49 -6.92
N ASP A 108 33.15 45.59 -6.30
CA ASP A 108 33.77 45.55 -4.98
C ASP A 108 32.73 45.25 -3.88
N SER A 109 31.46 45.64 -4.08
CA SER A 109 30.36 45.36 -3.14
C SER A 109 29.87 43.91 -3.17
N SER A 110 30.03 43.18 -4.29
CA SER A 110 29.61 41.78 -4.40
C SER A 110 30.60 40.80 -3.74
N ARG A 111 31.89 41.10 -3.78
CA ARG A 111 32.95 40.25 -3.19
C ARG A 111 32.87 40.14 -1.68
N THR A 112 32.45 41.20 -0.99
CA THR A 112 32.34 41.22 0.48
C THR A 112 31.21 40.34 1.01
N ASN A 113 30.14 40.13 0.22
CA ASN A 113 29.02 39.26 0.60
C ASN A 113 29.38 37.77 0.48
N ASP A 114 30.17 37.37 -0.51
CA ASP A 114 30.55 35.98 -0.73
C ASP A 114 31.48 35.43 0.38
N GLU A 115 32.36 36.27 0.93
CA GLU A 115 33.26 35.86 2.02
C GLU A 115 32.52 35.70 3.36
N GLN A 116 31.58 36.59 3.67
CA GLN A 116 30.73 36.47 4.87
C GLN A 116 29.84 35.21 4.81
N GLN A 117 29.28 34.91 3.63
CA GLN A 117 28.45 33.73 3.42
C GLN A 117 29.22 32.41 3.61
N LYS A 118 30.46 32.32 3.11
CA LYS A 118 31.30 31.13 3.30
C LYS A 118 31.63 30.88 4.78
N GLU A 119 31.85 31.94 5.55
CA GLU A 119 32.12 31.82 6.98
C GLU A 119 30.90 31.33 7.78
N GLU A 120 29.69 31.76 7.40
CA GLU A 120 28.44 31.26 8.00
C GLU A 120 28.18 29.79 7.70
N ILE A 121 28.37 29.35 6.44
CA ILE A 121 28.24 27.92 6.07
C ILE A 121 29.21 27.06 6.89
N PHE A 122 30.47 27.51 7.03
CA PHE A 122 31.49 26.79 7.78
C PHE A 122 31.11 26.64 9.27
N LYS A 123 30.57 27.70 9.89
CA LYS A 123 30.06 27.65 11.27
C LYS A 123 28.90 26.66 11.44
N ILE A 124 28.00 26.58 10.46
CA ILE A 124 26.86 25.64 10.49
C ILE A 124 27.36 24.19 10.34
N VAL A 125 28.23 23.91 9.38
CA VAL A 125 28.78 22.56 9.17
C VAL A 125 29.53 22.07 10.40
N GLN A 126 30.28 22.95 11.10
CA GLN A 126 30.96 22.58 12.34
C GLN A 126 30.01 22.25 13.49
N LYS A 127 28.82 22.85 13.53
CA LYS A 127 27.82 22.64 14.57
C LYS A 127 27.08 21.29 14.44
N HIS A 128 27.01 20.72 13.23
CA HIS A 128 26.26 19.49 12.95
C HIS A 128 27.18 18.29 12.68
N SER A 129 27.39 17.46 13.71
CA SER A 129 28.31 16.31 13.68
C SER A 129 28.01 15.30 12.56
N LEU A 130 26.74 15.06 12.27
CA LEU A 130 26.32 14.14 11.21
C LEU A 130 26.56 14.72 9.80
N LEU A 131 26.24 16.00 9.58
CA LEU A 131 26.54 16.68 8.32
C LEU A 131 28.05 16.71 8.06
N ARG A 132 28.84 17.01 9.10
CA ARG A 132 30.30 16.94 9.05
C ARG A 132 30.81 15.55 8.69
N SER A 133 30.28 14.51 9.35
CA SER A 133 30.66 13.11 9.08
C SER A 133 30.32 12.69 7.65
N LEU A 134 29.18 13.14 7.13
CA LEU A 134 28.71 12.85 5.78
C LEU A 134 29.57 13.54 4.71
N ILE A 135 29.95 14.80 4.93
CA ILE A 135 30.89 15.54 4.07
C ILE A 135 32.28 14.89 4.10
N SER A 136 32.79 14.52 5.28
CA SER A 136 34.08 13.84 5.42
C SER A 136 34.08 12.46 4.74
N PHE A 137 33.00 11.69 4.87
CA PHE A 137 32.83 10.42 4.18
C PHE A 137 32.86 10.60 2.65
N TYR A 138 32.19 11.63 2.14
CA TYR A 138 32.17 11.94 0.71
C TYR A 138 33.55 12.35 0.16
N GLN A 139 34.29 13.20 0.88
CA GLN A 139 35.64 13.65 0.47
C GLN A 139 36.64 12.50 0.34
N VAL A 140 36.44 11.40 1.06
CA VAL A 140 37.34 10.24 1.08
C VAL A 140 36.99 9.21 -0.02
N ASN A 141 35.73 9.12 -0.45
CA ASN A 141 35.23 8.01 -1.27
C ASN A 141 34.79 8.46 -2.68
N ASN A 142 35.68 9.13 -3.41
CA ASN A 142 35.40 9.71 -4.72
C ASN A 142 35.46 8.64 -5.86
N THR A 143 34.42 7.80 -5.98
CA THR A 143 34.26 6.82 -7.08
C THR A 143 32.96 7.07 -7.88
N ASN A 144 32.85 6.55 -9.11
CA ASN A 144 31.73 6.81 -10.03
C ASN A 144 30.48 5.94 -9.75
N ASP A 145 30.06 5.80 -8.50
CA ASP A 145 28.92 4.94 -8.12
C ASP A 145 27.59 5.72 -8.01
N PHE A 146 26.45 5.08 -8.28
CA PHE A 146 25.12 5.69 -8.22
C PHE A 146 24.76 6.20 -6.82
N THR A 147 25.22 5.51 -5.78
CA THR A 147 25.09 5.94 -4.37
C THR A 147 25.84 7.25 -4.11
N ILE A 148 26.91 7.51 -4.85
CA ILE A 148 27.68 8.75 -4.77
C ILE A 148 26.90 9.88 -5.43
N SER A 149 26.19 9.64 -6.54
CA SER A 149 25.29 10.63 -7.18
C SER A 149 24.18 11.13 -6.26
N PHE A 150 23.51 10.24 -5.51
CA PHE A 150 22.49 10.65 -4.54
C PHE A 150 23.09 11.45 -3.38
N LEU A 151 24.22 10.99 -2.81
CA LEU A 151 24.90 11.70 -1.72
C LEU A 151 25.39 13.09 -2.17
N CYS A 152 25.95 13.22 -3.37
CA CYS A 152 26.28 14.52 -3.97
C CYS A 152 25.06 15.42 -4.02
N CYS A 153 23.96 14.91 -4.59
CA CYS A 153 22.72 15.65 -4.73
C CYS A 153 22.19 16.11 -3.37
N LEU A 154 22.25 15.24 -2.35
CA LEU A 154 21.83 15.57 -0.99
C LEU A 154 22.71 16.66 -0.36
N ILE A 155 24.03 16.56 -0.51
CA ILE A 155 24.98 17.56 0.03
C ILE A 155 24.78 18.90 -0.68
N GLU A 156 24.78 18.92 -2.01
CA GLU A 156 24.58 20.12 -2.82
C GLU A 156 23.25 20.80 -2.49
N ASN A 157 22.16 20.03 -2.44
CA ASN A 157 20.84 20.58 -2.09
C ASN A 157 20.80 21.12 -0.65
N THR A 158 21.49 20.47 0.28
CA THR A 158 21.61 20.95 1.67
C THR A 158 22.35 22.28 1.72
N ILE A 159 23.49 22.39 1.03
CA ILE A 159 24.27 23.64 0.94
C ILE A 159 23.42 24.75 0.31
N ASP A 160 22.77 24.46 -0.82
CA ASP A 160 21.88 25.41 -1.48
C ASP A 160 20.76 25.90 -0.56
N ASN A 161 20.14 25.00 0.20
CA ASN A 161 19.06 25.38 1.12
C ASN A 161 19.58 26.12 2.35
N LEU A 162 20.79 25.84 2.83
CA LEU A 162 21.43 26.64 3.88
C LEU A 162 21.65 28.10 3.42
N MET A 163 21.90 28.31 2.13
CA MET A 163 22.06 29.63 1.52
C MET A 163 20.74 30.35 1.23
N ARG A 164 19.62 29.65 1.30
CA ARG A 164 18.28 30.20 1.07
C ARG A 164 17.63 30.59 2.39
N SER A 165 16.70 31.55 2.32
CA SER A 165 15.83 31.81 3.47
C SER A 165 14.90 30.61 3.70
N LYS A 166 14.49 30.39 4.96
CA LYS A 166 13.69 29.21 5.38
C LYS A 166 12.43 28.96 4.54
N ASN A 167 11.84 30.01 3.97
CA ASN A 167 10.62 29.91 3.16
C ASN A 167 10.87 29.55 1.69
N HIS A 168 12.13 29.43 1.26
CA HIS A 168 12.54 29.19 -0.12
C HIS A 168 13.34 27.90 -0.30
N TYR A 169 13.26 26.96 0.65
CA TYR A 169 13.90 25.66 0.49
C TYR A 169 13.32 24.91 -0.72
N HIS A 170 14.21 24.34 -1.52
CA HIS A 170 13.86 23.58 -2.70
C HIS A 170 14.63 22.27 -2.71
N TYR A 171 13.93 21.18 -2.97
CA TYR A 171 14.48 19.82 -2.89
C TYR A 171 14.47 19.18 -4.26
N ALA A 172 15.61 18.61 -4.65
CA ALA A 172 15.71 17.84 -5.88
C ALA A 172 14.82 16.59 -5.84
N LYS A 173 14.35 16.13 -7.01
CA LYS A 173 13.45 14.96 -7.12
C LYS A 173 13.98 13.70 -6.42
N PRO A 174 15.26 13.30 -6.54
CA PRO A 174 15.78 12.14 -5.81
C PRO A 174 15.66 12.26 -4.28
N ILE A 175 15.83 13.46 -3.74
CA ILE A 175 15.71 13.74 -2.30
C ILE A 175 14.25 13.67 -1.87
N ILE A 176 13.32 14.17 -2.69
CA ILE A 176 11.88 14.03 -2.46
C ILE A 176 11.49 12.55 -2.43
N ASP A 177 11.91 11.77 -3.42
CA ASP A 177 11.57 10.35 -3.53
C ASP A 177 12.14 9.55 -2.36
N PHE A 178 13.38 9.82 -1.96
CA PHE A 178 13.99 9.28 -0.75
C PHE A 178 13.20 9.67 0.50
N SER A 179 12.81 10.93 0.63
CA SER A 179 12.10 11.44 1.80
C SER A 179 10.72 10.82 1.96
N ILE A 180 9.96 10.68 0.87
CA ILE A 180 8.66 10.00 0.86
C ILE A 180 8.85 8.52 1.21
N SER A 181 9.84 7.86 0.63
CA SER A 181 10.14 6.45 0.91
C SER A 181 10.53 6.23 2.38
N LEU A 182 11.37 7.10 2.93
CA LEU A 182 11.78 7.06 4.34
C LEU A 182 10.58 7.30 5.27
N TYR A 183 9.69 8.23 4.92
CA TYR A 183 8.48 8.50 5.71
C TYR A 183 7.51 7.31 5.69
N ILE A 184 7.27 6.71 4.52
CA ILE A 184 6.33 5.58 4.37
C ILE A 184 6.89 4.30 5.01
N LEU A 185 8.16 3.96 4.74
CA LEU A 185 8.76 2.70 5.19
C LEU A 185 9.32 2.77 6.60
N GLY A 186 9.92 3.90 6.99
CA GLY A 186 10.51 4.11 8.31
C GLY A 186 9.51 4.66 9.33
N GLY A 187 8.39 5.22 8.88
CA GLY A 187 7.41 5.88 9.73
C GLY A 187 7.80 7.31 10.12
N ARG A 188 6.83 8.04 10.69
CA ARG A 188 6.97 9.46 11.04
C ARG A 188 8.13 9.73 12.00
N THR A 189 8.27 8.94 13.06
CA THR A 189 9.30 9.15 14.09
C THR A 189 10.70 9.01 13.51
N THR A 190 10.94 7.97 12.70
CA THR A 190 12.22 7.77 12.01
C THR A 190 12.53 8.94 11.08
N TYR A 191 11.53 9.41 10.32
CA TYR A 191 11.69 10.54 9.43
C TYR A 191 12.03 11.84 10.18
N GLU A 192 11.29 12.17 11.26
CA GLU A 192 11.55 13.34 12.10
C GLU A 192 12.93 13.29 12.75
N PHE A 193 13.35 12.11 13.23
CA PHE A 193 14.68 11.91 13.79
C PHE A 193 15.77 12.23 12.75
N VAL A 194 15.69 11.63 11.55
CA VAL A 194 16.69 11.87 10.51
C VAL A 194 16.69 13.33 10.06
N ARG A 195 15.52 13.92 9.84
CA ARG A 195 15.36 15.32 9.45
C ARG A 195 15.92 16.30 10.48
N SER A 196 15.68 16.05 11.77
CA SER A 196 16.19 16.92 12.85
C SER A 196 17.71 16.88 12.96
N ASN A 197 18.30 15.74 12.56
CA ASN A 197 19.74 15.52 12.56
C ASN A 197 20.44 15.95 11.26
N LEU A 198 19.70 16.11 10.16
CA LEU A 198 20.18 16.59 8.87
C LEU A 198 19.46 17.89 8.47
N ILE A 199 19.90 18.99 9.09
CA ILE A 199 19.30 20.32 8.87
C ILE A 199 19.30 20.68 7.38
N CYS A 200 18.16 21.17 6.89
CA CYS A 200 17.93 21.61 5.51
C CYS A 200 18.07 20.52 4.42
N ALA A 201 18.38 19.29 4.79
CA ALA A 201 18.59 18.20 3.85
C ALA A 201 17.27 17.56 3.39
N LEU A 202 16.27 17.49 4.30
CA LEU A 202 15.00 16.84 4.04
C LEU A 202 13.81 17.82 4.18
N PRO A 203 12.74 17.66 3.38
CA PRO A 203 11.53 18.46 3.45
C PRO A 203 10.84 18.46 4.82
N SER A 204 9.92 19.41 5.03
CA SER A 204 9.07 19.37 6.22
C SER A 204 8.01 18.29 6.11
N ILE A 205 7.47 17.83 7.25
CA ILE A 205 6.35 16.87 7.26
C ILE A 205 5.14 17.45 6.52
N THR A 206 4.87 18.75 6.69
CA THR A 206 3.80 19.43 5.95
C THR A 206 4.02 19.29 4.44
N THR A 207 5.26 19.49 3.98
CA THR A 207 5.63 19.32 2.57
C THR A 207 5.47 17.87 2.12
N ILE A 208 5.92 16.89 2.91
CA ILE A 208 5.75 15.47 2.60
C ILE A 208 4.27 15.09 2.53
N ASN A 209 3.46 15.48 3.51
CA ASN A 209 2.03 15.23 3.50
C ASN A 209 1.34 15.90 2.31
N GLN A 210 1.76 17.10 1.92
CA GLN A 210 1.23 17.78 0.74
C GLN A 210 1.58 17.03 -0.55
N LEU A 211 2.85 16.61 -0.71
CA LEU A 211 3.31 15.83 -1.85
C LEU A 211 2.58 14.49 -1.94
N ILE A 212 2.50 13.78 -0.80
CA ILE A 212 1.74 12.54 -0.68
C ILE A 212 0.28 12.79 -1.02
N SER A 213 -0.36 13.82 -0.48
CA SER A 213 -1.78 14.09 -0.75
C SER A 213 -2.03 14.44 -2.22
N THR A 214 -1.09 15.13 -2.88
CA THR A 214 -1.20 15.48 -4.30
C THR A 214 -1.14 14.22 -5.16
N GLU A 215 -0.19 13.33 -4.87
CA GLU A 215 -0.09 12.02 -5.53
C GLU A 215 -1.26 11.10 -5.14
N LEU A 216 -1.70 11.10 -3.87
CA LEU A 216 -2.76 10.22 -3.37
C LEU A 216 -4.16 10.66 -3.81
N SER A 217 -4.39 11.95 -4.08
CA SER A 217 -5.66 12.46 -4.60
C SER A 217 -6.05 11.84 -5.95
N SER A 218 -5.10 11.16 -6.61
CA SER A 218 -5.32 10.38 -7.82
C SER A 218 -5.80 8.94 -7.57
N PHE A 219 -5.89 8.46 -6.32
CA PHE A 219 -6.52 7.18 -6.03
C PHE A 219 -8.02 7.38 -5.90
N LYS A 220 -8.79 6.79 -6.83
CA LYS A 220 -10.24 6.74 -6.73
C LYS A 220 -10.68 5.33 -6.37
N GLU A 221 -11.70 5.26 -5.52
CA GLU A 221 -12.34 3.98 -5.20
C GLU A 221 -12.79 3.28 -6.48
N SER A 222 -12.49 1.98 -6.58
CA SER A 222 -12.78 1.14 -7.76
C SER A 222 -12.07 1.56 -9.07
N GLU A 223 -11.05 2.41 -9.04
CA GLU A 223 -10.21 2.74 -10.21
C GLU A 223 -8.90 1.95 -10.21
N PHE A 224 -8.67 1.17 -11.27
CA PHE A 224 -7.49 0.33 -11.43
C PHE A 224 -6.51 0.95 -12.43
N ARG A 225 -5.23 1.02 -12.07
CA ARG A 225 -4.17 1.60 -12.92
C ARG A 225 -3.55 0.56 -13.85
N PHE A 226 -4.36 -0.03 -14.72
CA PHE A 226 -3.92 -1.11 -15.62
C PHE A 226 -2.86 -0.66 -16.62
N GLU A 227 -2.86 0.60 -17.04
CA GLU A 227 -1.85 1.15 -17.96
C GLU A 227 -0.46 1.13 -17.31
N SER A 228 -0.33 1.68 -16.10
CA SER A 228 0.94 1.67 -15.36
C SER A 228 1.41 0.24 -15.04
N LEU A 229 0.46 -0.68 -14.78
CA LEU A 229 0.76 -2.09 -14.58
C LEU A 229 1.29 -2.74 -15.87
N SER A 230 0.67 -2.45 -17.01
CA SER A 230 1.07 -2.93 -18.33
C SER A 230 2.45 -2.41 -18.73
N GLU A 231 2.74 -1.13 -18.52
CA GLU A 231 4.07 -0.54 -18.73
C GLU A 231 5.13 -1.23 -17.86
N THR A 232 4.79 -1.54 -16.61
CA THR A 232 5.66 -2.28 -15.70
C THR A 232 5.91 -3.71 -16.19
N PHE A 233 4.89 -4.41 -16.69
CA PHE A 233 5.04 -5.75 -17.22
C PHE A 233 5.87 -5.78 -18.50
N ASN A 234 5.64 -4.84 -19.41
CA ASN A 234 6.38 -4.72 -20.67
C ASN A 234 7.85 -4.38 -20.42
N SER A 235 8.14 -3.40 -19.55
CA SER A 235 9.51 -3.00 -19.23
C SER A 235 10.31 -4.11 -18.54
N ARG A 236 9.65 -5.00 -17.80
CA ARG A 236 10.27 -6.12 -17.09
C ARG A 236 10.13 -7.47 -17.79
N GLN A 237 9.55 -7.50 -19.00
CA GLN A 237 9.26 -8.72 -19.76
C GLN A 237 8.49 -9.77 -18.94
N ILE A 238 7.59 -9.32 -18.06
CA ILE A 238 6.76 -10.20 -17.24
C ILE A 238 5.65 -10.77 -18.12
N THR A 239 5.67 -12.09 -18.29
CA THR A 239 4.72 -12.81 -19.14
C THR A 239 3.55 -13.42 -18.35
N HIS A 240 3.71 -13.60 -17.04
CA HIS A 240 2.74 -14.30 -16.19
C HIS A 240 2.66 -13.63 -14.82
N VAL A 241 1.46 -13.57 -14.25
CA VAL A 241 1.21 -12.96 -12.95
C VAL A 241 0.25 -13.78 -12.11
N PHE A 242 0.40 -13.67 -10.79
CA PHE A 242 -0.56 -14.17 -9.83
C PHE A 242 -1.39 -13.02 -9.31
N ALA A 243 -2.71 -13.19 -9.34
CA ALA A 243 -3.65 -12.31 -8.68
C ALA A 243 -4.22 -13.08 -7.48
N SER A 244 -4.14 -12.46 -6.31
CA SER A 244 -4.76 -12.94 -5.07
C SER A 244 -5.58 -11.81 -4.49
N GLU A 245 -6.78 -12.13 -4.00
CA GLU A 245 -7.69 -11.18 -3.37
C GLU A 245 -8.17 -11.75 -2.04
N ASP A 246 -8.28 -10.87 -1.05
CA ASP A 246 -8.88 -11.16 0.24
C ASP A 246 -9.57 -9.89 0.78
N CYS A 247 -10.56 -10.07 1.65
CA CYS A 247 -11.32 -9.00 2.25
C CYS A 247 -10.84 -8.75 3.68
N THR A 248 -10.52 -7.50 4.01
CA THR A 248 -10.12 -7.10 5.37
C THR A 248 -11.29 -6.44 6.10
N GLY A 249 -11.53 -6.85 7.35
CA GLY A 249 -12.48 -6.16 8.22
C GLY A 249 -12.03 -4.73 8.50
N VAL A 250 -12.90 -3.75 8.27
CA VAL A 250 -12.63 -2.33 8.51
C VAL A 250 -13.59 -1.77 9.55
N VAL A 251 -13.09 -0.87 10.41
CA VAL A 251 -13.93 -0.14 11.36
C VAL A 251 -14.85 0.79 10.59
N LYS A 252 -16.16 0.63 10.77
CA LYS A 252 -17.19 1.46 10.14
C LYS A 252 -17.18 2.85 10.76
N ALA A 253 -16.46 3.78 10.15
CA ALA A 253 -16.43 5.19 10.56
C ALA A 253 -16.70 6.07 9.34
N ILE A 254 -17.83 6.79 9.37
CA ILE A 254 -18.14 7.80 8.36
C ILE A 254 -17.22 8.99 8.58
N LYS A 255 -16.43 9.35 7.57
CA LYS A 255 -15.58 10.55 7.58
C LYS A 255 -15.96 11.45 6.41
N TYR A 256 -15.80 12.75 6.57
CA TYR A 256 -15.93 13.69 5.47
C TYR A 256 -14.55 13.97 4.88
N ASP A 257 -14.38 13.70 3.59
CA ASP A 257 -13.18 14.07 2.84
C ASP A 257 -13.40 15.44 2.18
N VAL A 258 -12.69 16.44 2.70
CA VAL A 258 -12.74 17.82 2.23
C VAL A 258 -12.22 17.95 0.80
N GLN A 259 -11.28 17.09 0.37
CA GLN A 259 -10.66 17.21 -0.95
C GLN A 259 -11.61 16.80 -2.07
N THR A 260 -12.40 15.75 -1.83
CA THR A 260 -13.36 15.21 -2.80
C THR A 260 -14.79 15.66 -2.55
N ASP A 261 -15.04 16.43 -1.48
CA ASP A 261 -16.37 16.87 -1.04
C ASP A 261 -17.33 15.68 -0.91
N CYS A 262 -16.86 14.59 -0.28
CA CYS A 262 -17.63 13.37 -0.15
C CYS A 262 -17.51 12.75 1.25
N PHE A 263 -18.54 12.00 1.64
CA PHE A 263 -18.49 11.18 2.84
C PHE A 263 -17.93 9.79 2.48
N ILE A 264 -16.81 9.43 3.12
CA ILE A 264 -16.14 8.13 3.01
C ILE A 264 -16.46 7.25 4.21
N GLY A 265 -16.23 5.94 4.10
CA GLY A 265 -16.45 4.99 5.20
C GLY A 265 -17.81 4.30 5.19
N PHE A 266 -18.61 4.49 4.14
CA PHE A 266 -19.71 3.60 3.84
C PHE A 266 -19.15 2.30 3.24
N VAL A 267 -19.50 1.16 3.83
CA VAL A 267 -19.26 -0.14 3.19
C VAL A 267 -20.40 -0.36 2.20
N SER A 268 -20.06 -0.74 0.97
CA SER A 268 -21.07 -1.13 -0.02
C SER A 268 -21.96 -2.25 0.54
N PRO A 269 -23.30 -2.16 0.46
CA PRO A 269 -24.19 -3.16 1.06
C PRO A 269 -23.88 -4.55 0.49
N LEU A 270 -23.89 -5.63 1.27
CA LEU A 270 -23.63 -6.95 0.71
C LEU A 270 -24.90 -7.50 0.03
N GLN A 271 -24.79 -7.97 -1.21
CA GLN A 271 -25.80 -8.80 -1.88
C GLN A 271 -25.19 -10.20 -2.08
N GLU A 272 -25.80 -11.23 -1.48
CA GLU A 272 -25.27 -12.61 -1.52
C GLU A 272 -23.83 -12.75 -1.00
N GLY A 273 -23.46 -11.95 0.01
CA GLY A 273 -22.11 -11.95 0.59
C GLY A 273 -21.07 -11.17 -0.21
N VAL A 274 -21.44 -10.56 -1.33
CA VAL A 274 -20.56 -9.72 -2.15
C VAL A 274 -20.95 -8.25 -1.99
N PRO A 275 -19.99 -7.32 -1.80
CA PRO A 275 -20.27 -5.90 -1.82
C PRO A 275 -21.02 -5.48 -3.10
N HIS A 276 -22.26 -5.03 -2.94
CA HIS A 276 -23.10 -4.27 -3.89
C HIS A 276 -22.50 -2.86 -4.06
N CYS A 277 -21.19 -2.80 -4.31
CA CYS A 277 -20.58 -1.63 -4.88
C CYS A 277 -21.10 -1.54 -6.31
N ASP A 278 -21.15 -0.30 -6.80
CA ASP A 278 -21.26 0.06 -8.20
C ASP A 278 -20.64 -1.03 -9.09
N GLY A 279 -21.25 -1.29 -10.24
CA GLY A 279 -20.96 -2.41 -11.13
C GLY A 279 -19.51 -2.54 -11.59
N LYS A 280 -18.61 -1.63 -11.13
CA LYS A 280 -17.16 -1.44 -11.17
C LYS A 280 -16.30 -2.41 -10.34
N TYR A 281 -16.66 -2.83 -9.14
CA TYR A 281 -15.91 -3.91 -8.44
C TYR A 281 -16.22 -5.27 -9.08
N LEU A 282 -17.51 -5.50 -9.30
CA LEU A 282 -17.99 -6.51 -10.23
C LEU A 282 -17.46 -6.23 -11.65
N ARG A 283 -17.10 -5.00 -12.04
CA ARG A 283 -16.46 -4.65 -13.32
C ARG A 283 -15.00 -4.95 -13.30
N SER A 284 -14.30 -4.94 -12.18
CA SER A 284 -12.88 -5.25 -12.09
C SER A 284 -12.68 -6.75 -12.11
N MET A 285 -13.52 -7.49 -11.40
CA MET A 285 -13.77 -8.89 -11.66
C MET A 285 -14.26 -9.09 -13.10
N LYS A 286 -15.27 -8.36 -13.58
CA LYS A 286 -15.74 -8.38 -14.98
C LYS A 286 -14.80 -7.66 -15.97
N LEU A 287 -13.60 -7.19 -15.62
CA LEU A 287 -12.62 -6.48 -16.47
C LEU A 287 -11.39 -7.36 -16.61
N LEU A 288 -10.96 -7.99 -15.50
CA LEU A 288 -10.32 -9.30 -15.53
C LEU A 288 -11.15 -10.28 -16.38
N LEU A 289 -12.48 -10.18 -16.30
CA LEU A 289 -13.44 -10.82 -17.18
C LEU A 289 -14.02 -9.92 -18.29
N GLU A 290 -13.49 -8.73 -18.67
CA GLU A 290 -14.00 -7.99 -19.87
C GLU A 290 -13.44 -8.69 -21.11
N PHE A 291 -12.46 -9.58 -20.91
CA PHE A 291 -12.16 -10.74 -21.75
C PHE A 291 -13.39 -11.64 -22.01
N PHE A 292 -14.36 -11.72 -21.10
CA PHE A 292 -15.58 -12.54 -21.20
C PHE A 292 -16.85 -11.72 -21.49
N ALA A 293 -16.97 -10.48 -21.00
CA ALA A 293 -18.21 -9.69 -21.17
C ALA A 293 -18.34 -9.05 -22.56
N THR A 294 -17.23 -8.77 -23.27
CA THR A 294 -17.30 -8.29 -24.66
C THR A 294 -17.54 -9.41 -25.66
N LEU A 295 -17.46 -10.68 -25.24
CA LEU A 295 -17.45 -11.82 -26.15
C LEU A 295 -18.20 -13.02 -25.57
N PRO A 296 -19.53 -12.95 -25.42
CA PRO A 296 -20.34 -14.15 -25.20
C PRO A 296 -20.19 -15.21 -26.33
N ASN A 297 -19.49 -14.86 -27.42
CA ASN A 297 -19.30 -15.68 -28.62
C ASN A 297 -17.83 -15.93 -29.03
N ILE A 298 -16.80 -15.51 -28.27
CA ILE A 298 -15.44 -15.99 -28.58
C ILE A 298 -15.24 -17.35 -27.96
N ASN A 299 -14.93 -18.30 -28.83
CA ASN A 299 -14.43 -19.58 -28.42
C ASN A 299 -13.05 -19.39 -27.77
N LEU A 300 -13.03 -19.29 -26.44
CA LEU A 300 -11.81 -19.13 -25.63
C LEU A 300 -10.78 -20.24 -25.89
N THR A 301 -11.19 -21.39 -26.45
CA THR A 301 -10.22 -22.43 -26.85
C THR A 301 -9.36 -22.03 -28.06
N ASN A 302 -9.69 -20.95 -28.75
CA ASN A 302 -9.03 -20.53 -29.99
C ASN A 302 -8.25 -19.22 -29.84
N ASP A 303 -8.15 -18.63 -28.64
CA ASP A 303 -7.34 -17.44 -28.42
C ASP A 303 -5.85 -17.83 -28.31
N ASP A 304 -5.00 -17.17 -29.09
CA ASP A 304 -3.54 -17.37 -29.11
C ASP A 304 -2.87 -17.00 -27.78
N LYS A 305 -3.57 -16.26 -26.90
CA LYS A 305 -3.10 -15.87 -25.57
C LYS A 305 -3.43 -16.89 -24.49
N CYS A 306 -4.18 -17.95 -24.79
CA CYS A 306 -4.44 -19.00 -23.82
C CYS A 306 -3.16 -19.79 -23.51
N PHE A 307 -3.00 -20.15 -22.24
CA PHE A 307 -2.03 -21.15 -21.83
C PHE A 307 -2.40 -22.48 -22.50
N GLN A 308 -1.47 -22.98 -23.31
CA GLN A 308 -1.51 -24.35 -23.79
C GLN A 308 -0.73 -25.22 -22.82
N ILE A 309 -1.37 -26.28 -22.37
CA ILE A 309 -0.86 -27.30 -21.46
C ILE A 309 -0.84 -28.58 -22.26
N ASP A 310 0.34 -29.17 -22.42
CA ASP A 310 0.54 -30.37 -23.22
C ASP A 310 0.22 -31.60 -22.36
N ILE A 311 -1.08 -31.90 -22.27
CA ILE A 311 -1.61 -33.03 -21.53
C ILE A 311 -1.58 -34.27 -22.43
N PRO A 312 -0.90 -35.37 -22.08
CA PRO A 312 -0.97 -36.63 -22.82
C PRO A 312 -2.41 -37.15 -22.94
N ASP A 313 -2.78 -37.69 -24.10
CA ASP A 313 -4.15 -38.19 -24.36
C ASP A 313 -4.52 -39.37 -23.44
N GLU A 314 -3.51 -40.13 -23.02
CA GLU A 314 -3.59 -41.27 -22.12
C GLU A 314 -3.90 -40.90 -20.66
N TRP A 315 -3.80 -39.62 -20.27
CA TRP A 315 -4.08 -39.17 -18.89
C TRP A 315 -5.58 -39.00 -18.62
N ASN A 316 -6.32 -40.10 -18.71
CA ASN A 316 -7.77 -40.16 -18.40
C ASN A 316 -8.13 -39.79 -16.94
N TRP A 317 -7.14 -39.77 -16.05
CA TRP A 317 -7.26 -39.39 -14.63
C TRP A 317 -7.13 -37.88 -14.38
N PHE A 318 -6.79 -37.12 -15.43
CA PHE A 318 -6.48 -35.70 -15.39
C PHE A 318 -7.58 -34.87 -16.08
N PHE A 319 -8.19 -33.92 -15.36
CA PHE A 319 -9.44 -33.27 -15.81
C PHE A 319 -9.28 -31.80 -16.24
N LEU A 320 -8.05 -31.29 -16.32
CA LEU A 320 -7.82 -29.92 -16.78
C LEU A 320 -7.92 -29.88 -18.31
N ARG A 321 -8.51 -28.81 -18.86
CA ARG A 321 -8.51 -28.59 -20.32
C ARG A 321 -7.12 -28.18 -20.80
N ARG A 322 -6.72 -28.64 -21.99
CA ARG A 322 -5.43 -28.30 -22.64
C ARG A 322 -5.23 -26.80 -22.87
N LYS A 323 -6.30 -26.05 -23.14
CA LYS A 323 -6.23 -24.60 -23.33
C LYS A 323 -7.02 -23.89 -22.25
N GLN A 324 -6.34 -23.03 -21.50
CA GLN A 324 -6.93 -22.25 -20.43
C GLN A 324 -6.41 -20.82 -20.44
N LEU A 325 -7.28 -19.87 -20.16
CA LEU A 325 -6.87 -18.48 -19.96
C LEU A 325 -6.37 -18.24 -18.52
N LEU A 326 -6.98 -18.93 -17.55
CA LEU A 326 -6.76 -18.69 -16.12
C LEU A 326 -6.70 -20.03 -15.38
N LEU A 327 -5.95 -20.02 -14.29
CA LEU A 327 -5.83 -21.13 -13.36
C LEU A 327 -6.30 -20.66 -11.99
N PHE A 328 -7.32 -21.31 -11.47
CA PHE A 328 -7.87 -20.99 -10.16
C PHE A 328 -7.19 -21.83 -9.08
N PHE A 329 -6.74 -21.16 -8.03
CA PHE A 329 -6.09 -21.79 -6.88
C PHE A 329 -6.83 -21.40 -5.62
N GLN A 330 -7.03 -22.37 -4.73
CA GLN A 330 -7.49 -22.11 -3.38
C GLN A 330 -6.29 -21.77 -2.49
N ASP A 331 -6.49 -20.89 -1.50
CA ASP A 331 -5.48 -20.66 -0.47
C ASP A 331 -5.27 -21.94 0.35
N ALA A 332 -4.04 -22.46 0.28
CA ALA A 332 -3.65 -23.69 0.95
C ALA A 332 -3.61 -23.56 2.48
N THR A 333 -3.31 -22.38 3.01
CA THR A 333 -3.32 -22.10 4.46
C THR A 333 -4.75 -22.23 4.98
N HIS A 334 -5.71 -21.63 4.27
CA HIS A 334 -7.13 -21.74 4.60
C HIS A 334 -7.66 -23.16 4.38
N LEU A 335 -7.15 -23.88 3.38
CA LEU A 335 -7.47 -25.30 3.21
C LEU A 335 -7.02 -26.12 4.42
N ALA A 336 -5.78 -25.94 4.87
CA ALA A 336 -5.23 -26.62 6.04
C ALA A 336 -6.02 -26.32 7.31
N THR A 337 -6.35 -25.04 7.57
CA THR A 337 -7.16 -24.66 8.74
C THR A 337 -8.59 -25.18 8.66
N LYS A 338 -9.23 -25.18 7.48
CA LYS A 338 -10.55 -25.82 7.31
C LYS A 338 -10.51 -27.31 7.58
N TRP A 339 -9.46 -28.00 7.12
CA TRP A 339 -9.25 -29.43 7.36
C TRP A 339 -9.09 -29.71 8.87
N ARG A 340 -8.22 -28.95 9.55
CA ARG A 340 -8.05 -29.02 11.02
C ARG A 340 -9.35 -28.72 11.76
N ASN A 341 -10.02 -27.62 11.43
CA ASN A 341 -11.27 -27.22 12.11
C ASN A 341 -12.40 -28.24 11.92
N ARG A 342 -12.41 -28.99 10.81
CA ARG A 342 -13.36 -30.07 10.61
C ARG A 342 -13.11 -31.24 11.56
N LEU A 343 -11.86 -31.59 11.84
CA LEU A 343 -11.49 -32.62 12.82
C LEU A 343 -11.88 -32.23 14.26
N LEU A 344 -11.73 -30.95 14.61
CA LEU A 344 -12.02 -30.44 15.94
C LEU A 344 -13.49 -30.07 16.17
N SER A 345 -14.32 -30.16 15.12
CA SER A 345 -15.74 -29.86 15.24
C SER A 345 -16.47 -31.03 15.89
N ASP A 346 -17.27 -30.74 16.90
CA ASP A 346 -18.22 -31.63 17.55
C ASP A 346 -19.46 -31.96 16.70
N ILE A 347 -19.76 -31.12 15.70
CA ILE A 347 -20.93 -31.24 14.83
C ILE A 347 -20.74 -32.31 13.75
N ALA A 348 -19.51 -32.52 13.27
CA ALA A 348 -19.26 -33.31 12.07
C ALA A 348 -18.75 -34.73 12.40
N ASP A 349 -19.53 -35.75 12.04
CA ASP A 349 -19.07 -37.14 12.11
C ASP A 349 -18.14 -37.44 10.94
N LEU A 350 -16.84 -37.65 11.23
CA LEU A 350 -15.81 -37.92 10.22
C LEU A 350 -15.56 -39.42 10.07
N THR A 351 -16.46 -40.09 9.38
CA THR A 351 -16.31 -41.51 9.05
C THR A 351 -15.37 -41.71 7.86
N VAL A 352 -14.30 -42.49 8.07
CA VAL A 352 -13.34 -42.87 7.04
C VAL A 352 -13.29 -44.39 6.97
N GLY A 353 -14.00 -44.96 5.99
CA GLY A 353 -14.19 -46.41 5.91
C GLY A 353 -14.99 -46.94 7.11
N ASN A 354 -14.54 -48.04 7.69
CA ASN A 354 -15.16 -48.65 8.87
C ASN A 354 -14.87 -47.96 10.22
N LYS A 355 -14.07 -46.87 10.22
CA LYS A 355 -13.62 -46.17 11.46
C LYS A 355 -13.93 -44.68 11.44
N LYS A 356 -13.71 -44.01 12.58
CA LYS A 356 -13.98 -42.59 12.77
C LYS A 356 -12.71 -41.80 13.09
N ALA A 357 -12.51 -40.68 12.40
CA ALA A 357 -11.51 -39.69 12.78
C ALA A 357 -12.06 -38.78 13.88
N ASN A 358 -11.33 -38.60 14.98
CA ASN A 358 -11.85 -37.88 16.15
C ASN A 358 -10.75 -37.11 16.90
N MET A 359 -11.09 -35.90 17.35
CA MET A 359 -10.25 -35.07 18.24
C MET A 359 -9.88 -35.77 19.56
N PHE A 360 -10.74 -36.66 20.11
CA PHE A 360 -10.46 -37.36 21.37
C PHE A 360 -9.16 -38.17 21.33
N HIS A 361 -8.75 -38.68 20.17
CA HIS A 361 -7.47 -39.37 20.03
C HIS A 361 -6.28 -38.41 20.27
N LEU A 362 -6.38 -37.17 19.79
CA LEU A 362 -5.37 -36.13 20.05
C LEU A 362 -5.38 -35.68 21.51
N GLU A 363 -6.56 -35.54 22.12
CA GLU A 363 -6.65 -35.23 23.55
C GLU A 363 -6.03 -36.33 24.41
N HIS A 364 -6.27 -37.60 24.04
CA HIS A 364 -5.66 -38.74 24.71
C HIS A 364 -4.14 -38.68 24.60
N ILE A 365 -3.58 -38.32 23.45
CA ILE A 365 -2.13 -38.13 23.31
C ILE A 365 -1.63 -37.06 24.29
N VAL A 366 -2.27 -35.90 24.34
CA VAL A 366 -1.88 -34.80 25.24
C VAL A 366 -2.00 -35.18 26.72
N LYS A 367 -2.99 -36.02 27.09
CA LYS A 367 -3.26 -36.42 28.48
C LYS A 367 -2.39 -37.59 28.94
N THR A 368 -2.09 -38.54 28.06
CA THR A 368 -1.44 -39.82 28.40
C THR A 368 0.07 -39.76 28.23
N TYR A 369 0.56 -39.05 27.21
CA TYR A 369 2.00 -38.95 26.94
C TYR A 369 2.59 -37.80 27.76
N ASN A 370 3.34 -38.15 28.81
CA ASN A 370 3.74 -37.26 29.90
C ASN A 370 4.77 -36.17 29.53
N SER A 371 5.14 -36.04 28.26
CA SER A 371 6.23 -35.17 27.86
C SER A 371 5.80 -34.29 26.69
N LYS A 372 5.41 -33.05 27.04
CA LYS A 372 5.39 -31.91 26.11
C LYS A 372 6.72 -31.78 25.34
N PHE A 373 7.82 -32.33 25.85
CA PHE A 373 9.11 -32.35 25.16
C PHE A 373 9.16 -33.36 24.01
N ASP A 374 8.35 -34.42 24.05
CA ASP A 374 8.39 -35.48 23.03
C ASP A 374 7.53 -35.12 21.81
N HIS A 375 6.34 -34.54 22.04
CA HIS A 375 5.39 -34.26 20.96
C HIS A 375 4.97 -32.79 20.81
N ALA A 376 5.27 -31.93 21.81
CA ALA A 376 4.99 -30.47 21.84
C ALA A 376 3.54 -30.00 21.63
N LEU A 377 2.60 -30.93 21.49
CA LEU A 377 1.17 -30.66 21.39
C LEU A 377 0.61 -30.30 22.78
N VAL A 378 -0.20 -29.24 22.85
CA VAL A 378 -0.89 -28.81 24.08
C VAL A 378 -2.38 -28.65 23.83
N MET A 379 -3.20 -28.66 24.90
CA MET A 379 -4.67 -28.54 24.77
C MET A 379 -5.13 -27.28 24.03
N SER A 380 -4.41 -26.16 24.15
CA SER A 380 -4.73 -24.93 23.41
C SER A 380 -4.61 -25.11 21.88
N ASP A 381 -3.77 -26.04 21.42
CA ASP A 381 -3.66 -26.35 19.99
C ASP A 381 -4.90 -27.12 19.48
N LEU A 382 -5.67 -27.74 20.37
CA LEU A 382 -6.91 -28.46 20.06
C LEU A 382 -8.17 -27.60 20.29
N ASN A 383 -8.01 -26.31 20.62
CA ASN A 383 -9.13 -25.43 20.86
C ASN A 383 -9.92 -25.14 19.55
N PRO A 384 -11.22 -25.50 19.45
CA PRO A 384 -12.02 -25.25 18.27
C PRO A 384 -12.40 -23.77 18.08
N SER A 385 -12.36 -22.94 19.14
CA SER A 385 -12.72 -21.52 19.08
C SER A 385 -11.70 -20.69 18.27
N ASP A 386 -10.43 -21.08 18.29
CA ASP A 386 -9.37 -20.44 17.51
C ASP A 386 -9.29 -21.05 16.10
N ARG A 387 -10.22 -20.61 15.22
CA ARG A 387 -10.39 -21.15 13.86
C ARG A 387 -9.31 -20.69 12.88
N GLN A 388 -8.52 -19.68 13.22
CA GLN A 388 -7.48 -19.10 12.37
C GLN A 388 -6.07 -19.60 12.72
N ASN A 389 -5.93 -20.51 13.69
CA ASN A 389 -4.65 -21.01 14.17
C ASN A 389 -3.97 -21.98 13.19
N TYR A 390 -3.27 -21.43 12.20
CA TYR A 390 -2.47 -22.26 11.29
C TYR A 390 -1.35 -23.02 12.02
N ARG A 391 -0.76 -22.46 13.07
CA ARG A 391 0.33 -23.10 13.83
C ARG A 391 -0.13 -24.41 14.49
N SER A 392 -1.40 -24.48 14.90
CA SER A 392 -2.00 -25.74 15.38
C SER A 392 -1.96 -26.82 14.30
N CYS A 393 -2.26 -26.50 13.04
CA CYS A 393 -2.19 -27.44 11.93
C CYS A 393 -0.80 -28.10 11.84
N GLU A 394 0.27 -27.31 11.92
CA GLU A 394 1.65 -27.80 11.86
C GLU A 394 2.00 -28.71 13.04
N LYS A 395 1.47 -28.43 14.23
CA LYS A 395 1.74 -29.21 15.44
C LYS A 395 0.99 -30.53 15.48
N ILE A 396 -0.30 -30.53 15.14
CA ILE A 396 -1.09 -31.77 15.14
C ILE A 396 -0.61 -32.74 14.06
N SER A 397 -0.03 -32.22 12.98
CA SER A 397 0.45 -33.01 11.85
C SER A 397 1.94 -33.35 11.93
N ARG A 398 2.56 -33.29 13.10
CA ARG A 398 3.97 -33.65 13.29
C ARG A 398 4.20 -35.14 13.16
N ASP A 399 5.41 -35.51 12.73
CA ASP A 399 5.78 -36.91 12.53
C ASP A 399 5.71 -37.72 13.84
N GLU A 400 6.04 -37.11 14.98
CA GLU A 400 5.93 -37.77 16.29
C GLU A 400 4.47 -38.09 16.66
N ILE A 401 3.53 -37.17 16.36
CA ILE A 401 2.10 -37.39 16.59
C ILE A 401 1.56 -38.45 15.64
N LEU A 402 1.95 -38.38 14.36
CA LEU A 402 1.55 -39.36 13.35
C LEU A 402 2.05 -40.77 13.70
N ALA A 403 3.28 -40.91 14.20
CA ALA A 403 3.83 -42.20 14.61
C ALA A 403 3.03 -42.81 15.78
N ILE A 404 2.58 -41.99 16.74
CA ILE A 404 1.73 -42.45 17.84
C ILE A 404 0.37 -42.92 17.30
N LEU A 405 -0.29 -42.14 16.44
CA LEU A 405 -1.59 -42.49 15.86
C LEU A 405 -1.52 -43.68 14.89
N GLU A 406 -0.37 -43.92 14.26
CA GLU A 406 -0.20 -45.09 13.39
C GLU A 406 -0.07 -46.39 14.17
N SER A 407 0.43 -46.31 15.41
CA SER A 407 0.71 -47.48 16.25
C SER A 407 -0.54 -48.19 16.79
N ASP A 408 -1.68 -47.50 16.81
CA ASP A 408 -2.95 -48.00 17.32
C ASP A 408 -4.01 -48.04 16.21
N ASP A 409 -4.54 -49.23 15.96
CA ASP A 409 -5.51 -49.52 14.92
C ASP A 409 -6.81 -48.70 15.10
N ASP A 410 -7.24 -48.45 16.34
CA ASP A 410 -8.45 -47.67 16.64
C ASP A 410 -8.28 -46.19 16.23
N THR A 411 -7.04 -45.69 16.26
CA THR A 411 -6.73 -44.30 15.91
C THR A 411 -6.38 -44.10 14.44
N TYR A 412 -6.33 -45.18 13.65
CA TYR A 412 -5.81 -45.14 12.28
C TYR A 412 -6.60 -44.22 11.32
N ALA A 413 -7.92 -44.09 11.49
CA ALA A 413 -8.70 -43.12 10.70
C ALA A 413 -8.28 -41.67 11.00
N THR A 414 -7.92 -41.38 12.26
CA THR A 414 -7.40 -40.06 12.66
C THR A 414 -5.97 -39.85 12.14
N PHE A 415 -5.13 -40.89 12.22
CA PHE A 415 -3.81 -40.90 11.57
C PHE A 415 -3.94 -40.51 10.09
N LEU A 416 -4.78 -41.23 9.32
CA LEU A 416 -4.92 -40.97 7.88
C LEU A 416 -5.39 -39.54 7.63
N TYR A 417 -6.41 -39.08 8.36
CA TYR A 417 -6.96 -37.73 8.20
C TYR A 417 -5.91 -36.64 8.46
N ILE A 418 -5.08 -36.80 9.50
CA ILE A 418 -4.01 -35.86 9.84
C ILE A 418 -2.79 -36.02 8.91
N LYS A 419 -2.51 -37.24 8.42
CA LYS A 419 -1.47 -37.48 7.42
C LYS A 419 -1.77 -36.73 6.13
N LEU A 420 -3.04 -36.70 5.71
CA LEU A 420 -3.48 -35.86 4.59
C LEU A 420 -3.29 -34.37 4.87
N LEU A 421 -3.56 -33.89 6.09
CA LEU A 421 -3.23 -32.52 6.48
C LEU A 421 -1.72 -32.24 6.35
N ARG A 422 -0.87 -33.17 6.80
CA ARG A 422 0.58 -33.04 6.64
C ARG A 422 0.97 -32.95 5.17
N TYR A 423 0.41 -33.81 4.32
CA TYR A 423 0.63 -33.75 2.87
C TYR A 423 0.14 -32.44 2.26
N ILE A 424 -0.98 -31.86 2.72
CA ILE A 424 -1.44 -30.54 2.26
C ILE A 424 -0.37 -29.47 2.56
N ILE A 425 0.16 -29.47 3.80
CA ILE A 425 1.20 -28.54 4.22
C ILE A 425 2.47 -28.74 3.37
N ASP A 426 2.92 -29.98 3.21
CA ASP A 426 4.15 -30.27 2.46
C ASP A 426 4.02 -29.99 0.96
N ALA A 427 2.86 -30.28 0.36
CA ALA A 427 2.61 -30.04 -1.06
C ALA A 427 2.51 -28.54 -1.39
N PHE A 428 1.80 -27.76 -0.57
CA PHE A 428 1.34 -26.44 -0.97
C PHE A 428 1.89 -25.27 -0.14
N ILE A 429 2.41 -25.51 1.07
CA ILE A 429 2.80 -24.43 2.00
C ILE A 429 4.29 -24.46 2.30
N ASN A 430 4.83 -25.63 2.63
CA ASN A 430 6.24 -25.81 2.94
C ASN A 430 7.08 -25.43 1.72
N LYS A 431 8.01 -24.50 1.86
CA LYS A 431 8.83 -23.97 0.76
C LYS A 431 10.02 -24.87 0.42
N ALA A 432 10.44 -25.73 1.34
CA ALA A 432 11.60 -26.61 1.18
C ALA A 432 11.28 -27.89 0.38
N THR A 433 10.00 -28.23 0.21
CA THR A 433 9.58 -29.44 -0.50
C THR A 433 9.97 -29.40 -1.97
N SER A 434 10.59 -30.48 -2.46
CA SER A 434 10.99 -30.63 -3.86
C SER A 434 9.78 -30.69 -4.80
N ILE A 435 10.01 -30.49 -6.09
CA ILE A 435 8.95 -30.58 -7.11
C ILE A 435 8.34 -31.98 -7.14
N GLN A 436 9.18 -33.01 -7.13
CA GLN A 436 8.75 -34.40 -7.16
C GLN A 436 7.88 -34.74 -5.95
N ASP A 437 8.32 -34.37 -4.75
CA ASP A 437 7.60 -34.63 -3.52
C ASP A 437 6.26 -33.88 -3.47
N ARG A 438 6.19 -32.64 -3.97
CA ARG A 438 4.92 -31.91 -4.04
C ARG A 438 3.92 -32.58 -4.95
N LEU A 439 4.36 -33.07 -6.12
CA LEU A 439 3.50 -33.83 -7.02
C LEU A 439 3.00 -35.10 -6.35
N TYR A 440 3.91 -35.83 -5.71
CA TYR A 440 3.59 -37.04 -4.97
C TYR A 440 2.53 -36.77 -3.89
N PHE A 441 2.80 -35.83 -2.97
CA PHE A 441 1.88 -35.50 -1.88
C PHE A 441 0.53 -34.98 -2.38
N ALA A 442 0.53 -34.07 -3.37
CA ALA A 442 -0.70 -33.53 -3.96
C ALA A 442 -1.58 -34.64 -4.55
N TRP A 443 -0.99 -35.55 -5.33
CA TRP A 443 -1.72 -36.64 -5.95
C TRP A 443 -2.17 -37.70 -4.95
N THR A 444 -1.37 -38.02 -3.93
CA THR A 444 -1.79 -38.92 -2.85
C THR A 444 -3.03 -38.37 -2.15
N ILE A 445 -3.08 -37.07 -1.82
CA ILE A 445 -4.27 -36.44 -1.24
C ILE A 445 -5.48 -36.59 -2.16
N VAL A 446 -5.33 -36.26 -3.44
CA VAL A 446 -6.41 -36.34 -4.42
C VAL A 446 -6.94 -37.76 -4.53
N PHE A 447 -6.07 -38.77 -4.63
CA PHE A 447 -6.49 -40.16 -4.77
C PHE A 447 -7.15 -40.71 -3.51
N VAL A 448 -6.61 -40.44 -2.31
CA VAL A 448 -7.29 -40.83 -1.06
C VAL A 448 -8.66 -40.18 -0.97
N CYS A 449 -8.79 -38.89 -1.30
CA CYS A 449 -10.09 -38.21 -1.30
C CYS A 449 -11.07 -38.79 -2.34
N ARG A 450 -10.59 -39.19 -3.53
CA ARG A 450 -11.42 -39.84 -4.57
C ARG A 450 -11.90 -41.22 -4.11
N LEU A 451 -11.00 -42.04 -3.55
CA LEU A 451 -11.33 -43.36 -3.01
C LEU A 451 -12.35 -43.23 -1.88
N TRP A 452 -12.08 -42.35 -0.92
CA TRP A 452 -12.97 -42.11 0.23
C TRP A 452 -14.34 -41.58 -0.19
N ARG A 453 -14.40 -40.60 -1.11
CA ARG A 453 -15.67 -40.08 -1.62
C ARG A 453 -16.47 -41.14 -2.39
N THR A 454 -15.79 -41.94 -3.21
CA THR A 454 -16.45 -43.02 -3.97
C THR A 454 -17.01 -44.06 -3.02
N TRP A 455 -16.25 -44.45 -2.01
CA TRP A 455 -16.70 -45.34 -0.94
C TRP A 455 -17.93 -44.79 -0.21
N LEU A 456 -17.92 -43.51 0.21
CA LEU A 456 -19.09 -42.87 0.83
C LEU A 456 -20.32 -42.97 -0.07
N ASN A 457 -20.19 -42.65 -1.36
CA ASN A 457 -21.30 -42.73 -2.31
C ASN A 457 -21.86 -44.15 -2.47
N LEU A 458 -20.99 -45.18 -2.43
CA LEU A 458 -21.41 -46.57 -2.50
C LEU A 458 -22.08 -47.01 -1.20
N GLU A 459 -21.55 -46.62 -0.05
CA GLU A 459 -22.09 -46.95 1.26
C GLU A 459 -23.46 -46.32 1.49
N PHE A 460 -23.66 -45.07 1.03
CA PHE A 460 -24.98 -44.46 1.02
C PHE A 460 -25.96 -45.18 0.09
N LYS A 461 -25.51 -45.65 -1.09
CA LYS A 461 -26.36 -46.43 -2.01
C LYS A 461 -26.71 -47.81 -1.45
N SER A 462 -25.76 -48.52 -0.84
CA SER A 462 -25.99 -49.82 -0.22
C SER A 462 -26.96 -49.71 0.98
N SER A 463 -26.82 -48.64 1.77
CA SER A 463 -27.70 -48.34 2.90
C SER A 463 -29.11 -47.94 2.45
N THR A 464 -29.23 -47.08 1.43
CA THR A 464 -30.55 -46.70 0.87
C THR A 464 -31.24 -47.85 0.15
N GLN A 465 -30.51 -48.77 -0.47
CA GLN A 465 -31.09 -50.01 -1.01
C GLN A 465 -31.62 -50.94 0.09
N LYS A 466 -30.92 -51.05 1.22
CA LYS A 466 -31.41 -51.78 2.40
C LYS A 466 -32.63 -51.10 3.05
N ILE A 467 -32.70 -49.77 3.03
CA ILE A 467 -33.83 -48.99 3.58
C ILE A 467 -35.02 -48.94 2.61
N HIS A 468 -34.82 -49.11 1.30
CA HIS A 468 -35.95 -49.18 0.35
C HIS A 468 -36.77 -50.48 0.45
N GLU A 469 -36.32 -51.48 1.23
CA GLU A 469 -37.16 -52.58 1.72
C GLU A 469 -37.98 -52.20 2.99
N GLY A 470 -37.84 -50.96 3.49
CA GLY A 470 -38.53 -50.41 4.66
C GLY A 470 -38.52 -48.87 4.72
N SER A 471 -39.26 -48.22 3.80
CA SER A 471 -39.79 -46.82 3.82
C SER A 471 -38.87 -45.58 4.03
N LEU A 472 -38.94 -44.71 3.00
CA LEU A 472 -38.75 -43.24 2.85
C LEU A 472 -37.34 -42.58 2.91
N PRO A 473 -36.97 -41.70 1.94
CA PRO A 473 -35.65 -41.06 1.85
C PRO A 473 -35.59 -39.61 2.38
N LEU A 474 -34.42 -39.20 2.89
CA LEU A 474 -34.06 -37.80 3.17
C LEU A 474 -32.93 -37.33 2.23
N GLU A 475 -33.20 -36.27 1.47
CA GLU A 475 -32.20 -35.49 0.73
C GLU A 475 -31.73 -34.31 1.60
N SER A 476 -30.44 -34.24 1.94
CA SER A 476 -29.65 -32.99 2.02
C SER A 476 -28.30 -33.22 2.73
N LEU A 477 -27.22 -33.32 1.96
CA LEU A 477 -25.88 -33.06 2.46
C LEU A 477 -25.00 -32.58 1.30
N GLN A 478 -24.89 -31.25 1.16
CA GLN A 478 -23.94 -30.61 0.26
C GLN A 478 -22.56 -30.54 0.94
N ILE A 479 -21.55 -31.15 0.32
CA ILE A 479 -20.14 -31.07 0.73
C ILE A 479 -19.37 -30.25 -0.32
N PRO A 480 -18.43 -29.36 0.07
CA PRO A 480 -17.78 -28.43 -0.87
C PRO A 480 -16.94 -29.15 -1.93
N LEU A 481 -17.01 -28.67 -3.17
CA LEU A 481 -16.21 -29.15 -4.30
C LEU A 481 -14.73 -28.72 -4.18
N PHE A 482 -13.81 -29.69 -4.31
CA PHE A 482 -12.40 -29.43 -4.59
C PHE A 482 -12.18 -29.31 -6.11
N SER A 483 -11.57 -28.21 -6.56
CA SER A 483 -11.18 -27.98 -7.96
C SER A 483 -9.80 -28.56 -8.26
N ASN A 484 -9.67 -29.22 -9.42
CA ASN A 484 -8.46 -29.90 -9.90
C ASN A 484 -7.38 -28.90 -10.39
N GLN A 485 -6.11 -29.14 -10.05
CA GLN A 485 -4.92 -28.37 -10.48
C GLN A 485 -3.92 -29.25 -11.28
N SER A 486 -3.06 -28.66 -12.12
CA SER A 486 -2.08 -29.36 -12.99
C SER A 486 -0.63 -29.41 -12.47
N CYS A 487 0.08 -30.49 -12.83
CA CYS A 487 1.52 -30.68 -12.61
C CYS A 487 2.42 -29.72 -13.39
N GLU A 488 2.01 -29.27 -14.58
CA GLU A 488 2.87 -28.55 -15.52
C GLU A 488 2.98 -27.05 -15.20
N ASN A 489 1.89 -26.44 -14.72
CA ASN A 489 1.92 -25.06 -14.20
C ASN A 489 2.65 -24.94 -12.87
N PHE A 490 2.72 -26.06 -12.14
CA PHE A 490 3.58 -26.21 -10.98
C PHE A 490 5.06 -26.27 -11.38
N LEU A 491 5.41 -27.00 -12.45
CA LEU A 491 6.77 -27.05 -13.02
C LEU A 491 7.25 -25.66 -13.51
N HIS A 492 6.38 -24.91 -14.18
CA HIS A 492 6.73 -23.57 -14.68
C HIS A 492 6.79 -22.49 -13.57
N ARG A 493 6.01 -22.66 -12.48
CA ARG A 493 6.11 -21.86 -11.24
C ARG A 493 7.42 -22.14 -10.51
N ALA A 494 7.84 -23.40 -10.44
CA ALA A 494 9.09 -23.78 -9.81
C ALA A 494 10.28 -23.18 -10.55
N GLU A 495 10.30 -23.19 -11.89
CA GLU A 495 11.33 -22.50 -12.68
C GLU A 495 11.38 -20.98 -12.45
N LYS A 496 10.24 -20.29 -12.38
CA LYS A 496 10.21 -18.82 -12.17
C LYS A 496 10.53 -18.41 -10.73
N LEU A 497 10.13 -19.22 -9.75
CA LEU A 497 10.56 -19.06 -8.35
C LEU A 497 12.07 -19.30 -8.22
N THR A 498 12.63 -20.23 -8.99
CA THR A 498 14.08 -20.44 -9.08
C THR A 498 14.80 -19.24 -9.71
N ILE A 499 14.23 -18.58 -10.72
CA ILE A 499 14.79 -17.33 -11.27
C ILE A 499 14.75 -16.20 -10.22
N LEU A 500 13.65 -16.04 -9.47
CA LEU A 500 13.54 -15.04 -8.40
C LEU A 500 14.44 -15.36 -7.19
N GLN A 501 14.63 -16.64 -6.87
CA GLN A 501 15.57 -17.10 -5.84
C GLN A 501 17.02 -16.95 -6.30
N ASN A 502 17.32 -17.13 -7.59
CA ASN A 502 18.62 -16.84 -8.18
C ASN A 502 18.92 -15.33 -8.15
N ILE A 503 17.94 -14.48 -8.46
CA ILE A 503 18.08 -13.02 -8.33
C ILE A 503 18.34 -12.64 -6.87
N LYS A 504 17.61 -13.22 -5.91
CA LYS A 504 17.77 -12.95 -4.47
C LYS A 504 19.07 -13.52 -3.87
N ALA A 505 19.52 -14.69 -4.34
CA ALA A 505 20.78 -15.30 -3.93
C ALA A 505 22.00 -14.58 -4.57
N LEU A 506 21.87 -14.11 -5.81
CA LEU A 506 22.85 -13.23 -6.47
C LEU A 506 22.87 -11.85 -5.79
N GLU A 507 21.74 -11.32 -5.32
CA GLU A 507 21.65 -10.08 -4.54
C GLU A 507 22.35 -10.19 -3.18
N ASP A 508 22.25 -11.34 -2.51
CA ASP A 508 22.97 -11.61 -1.25
C ASP A 508 24.48 -11.94 -1.48
N GLN A 509 24.90 -12.28 -2.71
CA GLN A 509 26.30 -12.61 -3.07
C GLN A 509 27.04 -11.49 -3.83
N THR A 510 26.34 -10.58 -4.49
CA THR A 510 26.92 -9.50 -5.31
C THR A 510 26.25 -8.16 -4.98
N GLN A 511 27.04 -7.19 -4.50
CA GLN A 511 26.56 -5.88 -4.01
C GLN A 511 26.01 -4.92 -5.11
N HIS A 512 25.71 -5.38 -6.33
CA HIS A 512 25.53 -4.49 -7.49
C HIS A 512 24.21 -4.62 -8.30
N TYR A 513 23.12 -5.15 -7.73
CA TYR A 513 21.80 -5.14 -8.41
C TYR A 513 20.81 -4.12 -7.84
N GLN A 514 20.07 -3.44 -8.73
CA GLN A 514 19.18 -2.29 -8.46
C GLN A 514 17.75 -2.64 -7.96
N LEU A 515 17.45 -3.90 -7.64
CA LEU A 515 16.12 -4.34 -7.20
C LEU A 515 16.23 -5.00 -5.81
N GLN A 516 15.90 -4.24 -4.75
CA GLN A 516 15.77 -4.74 -3.39
C GLN A 516 14.30 -4.94 -3.03
N PHE A 517 13.93 -6.16 -2.63
CA PHE A 517 12.60 -6.42 -2.07
C PHE A 517 12.52 -5.97 -0.61
N PRO A 518 11.40 -5.38 -0.14
CA PRO A 518 11.22 -5.00 1.26
C PRO A 518 11.39 -6.21 2.19
N LYS A 519 12.44 -6.20 3.02
CA LYS A 519 12.66 -7.23 4.05
C LYS A 519 11.80 -6.88 5.27
N HIS A 520 10.75 -7.66 5.53
CA HIS A 520 9.91 -7.49 6.71
C HIS A 520 10.73 -7.79 7.98
N HIS A 521 10.77 -6.84 8.91
CA HIS A 521 11.62 -6.82 10.11
C HIS A 521 11.36 -7.94 11.14
N LYS A 522 10.39 -8.83 10.90
CA LYS A 522 10.01 -9.93 11.81
C LYS A 522 10.66 -11.29 11.48
N HIS A 523 11.40 -11.43 10.38
CA HIS A 523 12.09 -12.68 10.07
C HIS A 523 13.55 -12.64 10.51
N LYS A 524 13.79 -13.21 11.69
CA LYS A 524 15.12 -13.57 12.19
C LYS A 524 15.77 -14.53 11.17
N LYS A 525 17.05 -14.29 10.83
CA LYS A 525 17.83 -15.09 9.88
C LYS A 525 17.87 -16.57 10.30
N ASN A 526 17.03 -17.41 9.71
CA ASN A 526 17.35 -18.81 9.54
C ASN A 526 18.16 -18.94 8.24
N ASN A 527 19.47 -19.13 8.38
CA ASN A 527 20.38 -19.45 7.27
C ASN A 527 20.17 -20.91 6.82
N GLU A 528 18.96 -21.27 6.44
CA GLU A 528 18.74 -22.51 5.70
C GLU A 528 19.19 -22.26 4.26
N LYS A 529 20.25 -22.95 3.84
CA LYS A 529 20.71 -22.95 2.46
C LYS A 529 19.54 -23.37 1.58
N ILE A 530 18.99 -22.44 0.81
CA ILE A 530 18.00 -22.74 -0.23
C ILE A 530 18.72 -23.61 -1.27
N VAL A 531 18.40 -24.91 -1.27
CA VAL A 531 18.87 -25.86 -2.29
C VAL A 531 18.08 -25.57 -3.56
N VAL A 532 18.75 -25.03 -4.57
CA VAL A 532 18.15 -24.71 -5.88
C VAL A 532 18.00 -26.00 -6.69
N PHE A 533 16.78 -26.54 -6.79
CA PHE A 533 16.47 -27.70 -7.63
C PHE A 533 16.07 -27.23 -9.04
N ASN A 534 17.05 -27.16 -9.94
CA ASN A 534 16.82 -27.00 -11.39
C ASN A 534 16.68 -28.37 -12.05
N GLN A 535 15.61 -29.11 -11.75
CA GLN A 535 15.29 -30.34 -12.47
C GLN A 535 13.93 -30.18 -13.14
N SER A 536 13.95 -30.03 -14.46
CA SER A 536 12.77 -30.18 -15.31
C SER A 536 12.35 -31.65 -15.26
N LEU A 537 11.13 -31.93 -14.81
CA LEU A 537 10.58 -33.30 -14.86
C LEU A 537 10.10 -33.61 -16.26
N ASN A 538 10.43 -34.81 -16.76
CA ASN A 538 9.84 -35.30 -18.00
C ASN A 538 8.47 -35.97 -17.74
N VAL A 539 7.70 -36.20 -18.81
CA VAL A 539 6.34 -36.77 -18.73
C VAL A 539 6.33 -38.14 -18.02
N THR A 540 7.30 -39.00 -18.33
CA THR A 540 7.41 -40.35 -17.75
C THR A 540 7.71 -40.32 -16.25
N GLU A 541 8.51 -39.36 -15.78
CA GLU A 541 8.76 -39.13 -14.35
C GLU A 541 7.47 -38.70 -13.64
N ILE A 542 6.69 -37.79 -14.24
CA ILE A 542 5.41 -37.36 -13.69
C ILE A 542 4.46 -38.55 -13.58
N GLU A 543 4.33 -39.37 -14.63
CA GLU A 543 3.50 -40.58 -14.61
C GLU A 543 3.93 -41.55 -13.52
N THR A 544 5.24 -41.78 -13.38
CA THR A 544 5.79 -42.66 -12.35
C THR A 544 5.42 -42.15 -10.96
N ILE A 545 5.57 -40.85 -10.71
CA ILE A 545 5.20 -40.22 -9.43
C ILE A 545 3.70 -40.35 -9.16
N VAL A 546 2.85 -40.12 -10.16
CA VAL A 546 1.39 -40.22 -10.04
C VAL A 546 0.95 -41.67 -9.75
N LEU A 547 1.53 -42.65 -10.45
CA LEU A 547 1.25 -44.06 -10.22
C LEU A 547 1.73 -44.52 -8.84
N GLN A 548 2.89 -44.05 -8.39
CA GLN A 548 3.38 -44.28 -7.03
C GLN A 548 2.44 -43.66 -5.99
N ALA A 549 1.99 -42.43 -6.22
CA ALA A 549 1.04 -41.74 -5.35
C ALA A 549 -0.31 -42.48 -5.26
N PHE A 550 -0.78 -43.04 -6.37
CA PHE A 550 -1.99 -43.86 -6.42
C PHE A 550 -1.82 -45.19 -5.68
N ALA A 551 -0.71 -45.90 -5.89
CA ALA A 551 -0.41 -47.14 -5.18
C ALA A 551 -0.36 -46.92 -3.67
N HIS A 552 0.31 -45.85 -3.23
CA HIS A 552 0.35 -45.48 -1.81
C HIS A 552 -1.03 -45.07 -1.27
N ALA A 553 -1.84 -44.35 -2.05
CA ALA A 553 -3.21 -44.02 -1.65
C ALA A 553 -4.03 -45.30 -1.39
N LYS A 554 -3.91 -46.34 -2.23
CA LYS A 554 -4.57 -47.65 -2.02
C LYS A 554 -4.09 -48.34 -0.75
N GLU A 555 -2.79 -48.30 -0.48
CA GLU A 555 -2.21 -48.84 0.74
C GLU A 555 -2.76 -48.13 1.98
N LEU A 556 -2.78 -46.80 1.97
CA LEU A 556 -3.26 -45.99 3.09
C LEU A 556 -4.72 -46.31 3.46
N VAL A 557 -5.60 -46.45 2.47
CA VAL A 557 -7.03 -46.73 2.71
C VAL A 557 -7.34 -48.22 2.95
N SER A 558 -6.39 -49.13 2.69
CA SER A 558 -6.61 -50.58 2.81
C SER A 558 -6.93 -51.01 4.25
N LYS A 559 -6.34 -50.35 5.25
CA LYS A 559 -6.57 -50.65 6.68
C LYS A 559 -7.93 -50.14 7.22
N LEU A 560 -8.74 -49.51 6.36
CA LEU A 560 -10.05 -48.93 6.70
C LEU A 560 -11.20 -49.63 5.96
N ASP A 561 -10.94 -50.80 5.36
CA ASP A 561 -11.90 -51.58 4.56
C ASP A 561 -12.50 -50.84 3.34
N ILE A 562 -11.92 -49.69 2.96
CA ILE A 562 -12.38 -48.92 1.80
C ILE A 562 -12.17 -49.73 0.51
N ASN A 563 -11.06 -50.47 0.41
CA ASN A 563 -10.73 -51.24 -0.79
C ASN A 563 -11.71 -52.38 -1.03
N ILE A 564 -12.24 -53.02 0.02
CA ILE A 564 -13.14 -54.18 -0.11
C ILE A 564 -14.37 -53.79 -0.94
N LEU A 565 -15.05 -52.71 -0.54
CA LEU A 565 -16.23 -52.22 -1.26
C LEU A 565 -15.87 -51.70 -2.67
N LEU A 566 -14.71 -51.07 -2.85
CA LEU A 566 -14.33 -50.58 -4.18
C LEU A 566 -13.95 -51.72 -5.14
N GLU A 567 -13.37 -52.81 -4.65
CA GLU A 567 -13.08 -54.01 -5.43
C GLU A 567 -14.37 -54.70 -5.89
N GLU A 568 -15.37 -54.81 -5.02
CA GLU A 568 -16.69 -55.38 -5.36
C GLU A 568 -17.35 -54.66 -6.55
N TYR A 569 -17.13 -53.34 -6.68
CA TYR A 569 -17.66 -52.52 -7.76
C TYR A 569 -16.70 -52.30 -8.93
N ASN A 570 -15.50 -52.93 -8.92
CA ASN A 570 -14.44 -52.73 -9.92
C ASN A 570 -13.98 -51.26 -10.07
N LEU A 571 -13.92 -50.52 -8.95
CA LEU A 571 -13.55 -49.10 -8.89
C LEU A 571 -12.19 -48.84 -8.25
N LEU A 572 -11.42 -49.90 -7.94
CA LEU A 572 -10.08 -49.76 -7.35
C LEU A 572 -8.98 -49.46 -8.38
N GLU A 573 -9.29 -49.55 -9.68
CA GLU A 573 -8.36 -49.17 -10.74
C GLU A 573 -8.43 -47.67 -11.06
N LEU A 574 -7.27 -47.07 -11.37
CA LEU A 574 -7.14 -45.61 -11.54
C LEU A 574 -8.09 -45.05 -12.60
N GLU A 575 -8.20 -45.75 -13.73
CA GLU A 575 -9.08 -45.37 -14.83
C GLU A 575 -10.55 -45.42 -14.41
N ALA A 576 -10.99 -46.55 -13.82
CA ALA A 576 -12.36 -46.74 -13.37
C ALA A 576 -12.78 -45.70 -12.30
N LEU A 577 -11.91 -45.48 -11.31
CA LEU A 577 -12.11 -44.47 -10.27
C LEU A 577 -12.23 -43.06 -10.86
N SER A 578 -11.38 -42.74 -11.84
CA SER A 578 -11.35 -41.43 -12.47
C SER A 578 -12.60 -41.17 -13.30
N VAL A 579 -13.06 -42.15 -14.07
CA VAL A 579 -14.31 -42.05 -14.84
C VAL A 579 -15.51 -41.87 -13.92
N GLU A 580 -15.62 -42.64 -12.84
CA GLU A 580 -16.73 -42.50 -11.88
C GLU A 580 -16.69 -41.14 -11.17
N THR A 581 -15.51 -40.69 -10.73
CA THR A 581 -15.32 -39.37 -10.11
C THR A 581 -15.74 -38.25 -11.06
N TYR A 582 -15.29 -38.30 -12.32
CA TYR A 582 -15.63 -37.31 -13.33
C TYR A 582 -17.13 -37.26 -13.60
N ASN A 583 -17.77 -38.41 -13.75
CA ASN A 583 -19.22 -38.51 -13.95
C ASN A 583 -20.01 -37.96 -12.75
N SER A 584 -19.56 -38.26 -11.53
CA SER A 584 -20.14 -37.73 -10.29
C SER A 584 -20.06 -36.19 -10.23
N LEU A 585 -18.89 -35.61 -10.51
CA LEU A 585 -18.68 -34.16 -10.56
C LEU A 585 -19.49 -33.48 -11.66
N LYS A 586 -19.58 -34.11 -12.84
CA LYS A 586 -20.38 -33.59 -13.96
C LYS A 586 -21.87 -33.55 -13.63
N LYS A 587 -22.37 -34.49 -12.83
CA LYS A 587 -23.75 -34.50 -12.33
C LYS A 587 -23.99 -33.42 -11.28
N SER A 588 -23.06 -33.20 -10.34
CA SER A 588 -23.23 -32.17 -9.30
C SER A 588 -23.22 -30.74 -9.84
N ASN A 589 -22.57 -30.50 -10.99
CA ASN A 589 -22.51 -29.17 -11.61
C ASN A 589 -23.81 -28.76 -12.37
N ARG A 590 -24.89 -29.54 -12.30
CA ARG A 590 -26.14 -29.27 -13.05
C ARG A 590 -27.19 -28.40 -12.33
N VAL A 591 -26.92 -27.83 -11.15
CA VAL A 591 -27.81 -26.89 -10.42
C VAL A 591 -26.89 -25.90 -9.68
N ILE A 592 -26.89 -24.58 -9.86
CA ILE A 592 -27.97 -23.58 -9.74
C ILE A 592 -27.77 -22.50 -10.83
N ASP A 593 -28.60 -22.51 -11.88
CA ASP A 593 -28.87 -21.31 -12.70
C ASP A 593 -30.29 -20.84 -12.31
N SER A 594 -30.41 -20.13 -11.19
CA SER A 594 -31.68 -19.55 -10.72
C SER A 594 -32.00 -18.20 -11.40
N ALA A 595 -31.26 -17.82 -12.45
CA ALA A 595 -31.45 -16.56 -13.16
C ALA A 595 -32.47 -16.59 -14.31
N THR A 596 -33.08 -17.74 -14.63
CA THR A 596 -34.08 -17.84 -15.71
C THR A 596 -35.41 -18.39 -15.20
N SER A 597 -36.14 -17.57 -14.45
CA SER A 597 -37.56 -17.77 -14.16
C SER A 597 -38.20 -16.45 -13.73
N ASN A 598 -38.34 -15.50 -14.67
CA ASN A 598 -39.33 -14.44 -14.59
C ASN A 598 -39.69 -14.00 -16.01
N THR A 599 -40.39 -14.89 -16.71
CA THR A 599 -41.33 -14.51 -17.77
C THR A 599 -42.69 -15.06 -17.35
N PHE A 600 -43.35 -14.37 -16.43
CA PHE A 600 -44.80 -14.50 -16.30
C PHE A 600 -45.43 -13.46 -17.22
N THR A 601 -46.00 -13.96 -18.30
CA THR A 601 -46.97 -13.26 -19.14
C THR A 601 -48.30 -13.21 -18.38
N ASP A 602 -48.82 -12.00 -18.20
CA ASP A 602 -50.19 -11.74 -17.80
C ASP A 602 -51.17 -12.28 -18.86
N SER A 603 -52.09 -13.17 -18.45
CA SER A 603 -53.44 -13.25 -18.99
C SER A 603 -54.31 -14.21 -18.15
N ASP A 604 -55.20 -13.61 -17.36
CA ASP A 604 -56.60 -13.96 -17.06
C ASP A 604 -57.04 -15.43 -16.95
N SER A 605 -57.54 -15.84 -15.78
CA SER A 605 -58.99 -16.03 -15.57
C SER A 605 -59.32 -16.61 -14.18
N ASP A 606 -60.28 -15.95 -13.56
CA ASP A 606 -61.18 -16.31 -12.46
C ASP A 606 -61.23 -17.79 -12.01
N ASN A 607 -61.09 -18.00 -10.70
CA ASN A 607 -62.25 -18.37 -9.87
C ASN A 607 -61.93 -18.29 -8.38
N ASP A 608 -62.90 -17.69 -7.68
CA ASP A 608 -63.10 -17.69 -6.24
C ASP A 608 -62.93 -19.08 -5.63
N ASP A 609 -62.25 -19.16 -4.49
CA ASP A 609 -62.88 -19.73 -3.30
C ASP A 609 -62.17 -19.21 -2.03
N ASN A 610 -62.98 -18.54 -1.21
CA ASN A 610 -62.67 -18.16 0.16
C ASN A 610 -62.45 -19.42 0.99
N ASP A 611 -61.38 -19.46 1.78
CA ASP A 611 -61.47 -19.99 3.14
C ASP A 611 -60.44 -19.34 4.07
N ASN A 612 -60.92 -19.15 5.29
CA ASN A 612 -60.46 -18.21 6.30
C ASN A 612 -59.88 -19.00 7.49
N PHE A 613 -58.92 -18.41 8.21
CA PHE A 613 -58.24 -18.89 9.44
C PHE A 613 -57.22 -20.03 9.22
N ASN A 614 -56.01 -20.02 9.80
CA ASN A 614 -55.58 -19.51 11.10
C ASN A 614 -54.07 -19.21 11.11
N ASN A 615 -53.69 -18.20 11.90
CA ASN A 615 -52.33 -17.90 12.32
C ASN A 615 -51.66 -19.08 13.03
N ASN A 616 -50.38 -19.32 12.73
CA ASN A 616 -49.32 -19.76 13.65
C ASN A 616 -47.97 -19.70 12.91
N ASP A 617 -47.32 -18.54 12.95
CA ASP A 617 -45.89 -18.40 12.63
C ASP A 617 -45.10 -18.58 13.93
N ASP A 618 -44.54 -19.76 14.11
CA ASP A 618 -43.50 -20.02 15.10
C ASP A 618 -42.17 -19.46 14.56
N ASN A 619 -41.84 -18.26 15.02
CA ASN A 619 -40.49 -17.71 14.96
C ASN A 619 -39.68 -18.32 16.11
N ASP A 620 -38.76 -19.24 15.80
CA ASP A 620 -37.72 -19.63 16.76
C ASP A 620 -36.45 -18.81 16.52
N ASP A 621 -36.15 -18.04 17.56
CA ASP A 621 -35.09 -17.06 17.71
C ASP A 621 -33.68 -17.65 17.57
N PHE A 622 -32.87 -16.99 16.73
CA PHE A 622 -31.41 -17.06 16.81
C PHE A 622 -30.94 -16.20 18.00
N ASN A 623 -30.52 -16.86 19.09
CA ASN A 623 -29.82 -16.21 20.19
C ASN A 623 -28.44 -15.69 19.74
N SER A 624 -28.32 -14.38 19.58
CA SER A 624 -27.06 -13.66 19.61
C SER A 624 -26.61 -13.47 21.06
N ILE A 625 -25.55 -14.16 21.46
CA ILE A 625 -24.85 -13.85 22.71
C ILE A 625 -23.85 -12.72 22.40
N ASP A 626 -24.09 -11.59 23.08
CA ASP A 626 -23.20 -10.44 23.21
C ASP A 626 -21.95 -10.84 24.00
N ASP A 627 -20.77 -10.67 23.41
CA ASP A 627 -19.49 -10.66 24.13
C ASP A 627 -19.01 -9.20 24.25
N ASN A 628 -19.40 -8.56 25.36
CA ASN A 628 -18.66 -7.44 25.95
C ASN A 628 -17.67 -8.03 26.94
N ASP A 629 -16.38 -8.03 26.61
CA ASP A 629 -15.32 -8.33 27.59
C ASP A 629 -14.47 -7.09 27.85
N ASP A 630 -14.69 -6.54 29.06
CA ASP A 630 -13.87 -5.57 29.75
C ASP A 630 -12.47 -6.14 30.02
N PHE A 631 -11.43 -5.47 29.52
CA PHE A 631 -10.04 -5.75 29.88
C PHE A 631 -9.72 -5.16 31.26
N ASN A 632 -9.86 -5.98 32.29
CA ASN A 632 -9.20 -5.79 33.59
C ASN A 632 -8.05 -6.81 33.70
N ASN A 633 -6.81 -6.33 33.58
CA ASN A 633 -5.61 -7.11 33.93
C ASN A 633 -4.86 -6.37 35.03
N ASN A 634 -4.97 -6.91 36.25
CA ASN A 634 -4.02 -6.69 37.34
C ASN A 634 -3.22 -7.99 37.55
N ASP A 635 -1.98 -7.79 38.03
CA ASP A 635 -1.01 -8.75 38.55
C ASP A 635 -0.30 -9.59 37.47
N ASP A 636 1.04 -9.63 37.37
CA ASP A 636 2.04 -9.68 38.44
C ASP A 636 3.36 -8.97 38.10
N ASN A 637 4.03 -8.61 39.19
CA ASN A 637 5.33 -7.96 39.35
C ASN A 637 6.50 -8.77 38.78
N ASP A 638 7.54 -8.06 38.30
CA ASP A 638 8.93 -8.45 38.57
C ASP A 638 9.85 -7.22 38.55
N ASP A 639 10.56 -7.07 39.67
CA ASP A 639 11.56 -6.06 40.02
C ASP A 639 12.71 -5.95 39.01
N PHE A 640 13.15 -4.72 38.69
CA PHE A 640 14.60 -4.39 38.55
C PHE A 640 14.87 -2.87 38.65
N ASN A 641 15.41 -2.49 39.82
CA ASN A 641 16.25 -1.35 40.20
C ASN A 641 16.47 -0.14 39.26
N SER A 642 15.94 0.99 39.74
CA SER A 642 16.53 2.33 39.94
C SER A 642 17.91 2.67 39.34
N ILE A 643 17.94 3.71 38.50
CA ILE A 643 18.99 4.75 38.50
C ILE A 643 18.30 6.11 38.46
N ASP A 644 18.52 6.88 39.52
CA ASP A 644 18.24 8.31 39.66
C ASP A 644 18.96 9.12 38.57
N ASP A 645 18.27 10.11 38.00
CA ASP A 645 18.87 11.44 37.82
C ASP A 645 17.75 12.49 37.73
N ASN A 646 17.80 13.40 38.69
CA ASN A 646 16.99 14.60 38.79
C ASN A 646 17.32 15.56 37.65
N ASP A 647 16.30 16.15 37.03
CA ASP A 647 16.33 17.60 36.77
C ASP A 647 14.92 18.15 36.55
N GLU A 648 14.57 19.08 37.44
CA GLU A 648 13.33 19.84 37.50
C GLU A 648 13.25 20.85 36.33
N ASN A 649 12.12 20.91 35.64
CA ASN A 649 11.56 22.18 35.12
C ASN A 649 10.09 22.02 34.70
N GLN A 650 9.24 22.06 35.72
CA GLN A 650 8.02 22.88 35.85
C GLN A 650 7.44 23.55 34.57
N TYR A 651 6.46 22.90 33.94
CA TYR A 651 5.31 23.60 33.34
C TYR A 651 4.04 22.81 33.66
N GLY A 652 3.16 23.43 34.43
CA GLY A 652 1.93 22.84 34.94
C GLY A 652 0.91 22.56 33.84
N ILE A 653 0.42 21.33 33.82
CA ILE A 653 -0.87 20.98 33.23
C ILE A 653 -1.60 20.18 34.33
N SER A 654 -2.69 20.75 34.80
CA SER A 654 -3.61 20.15 35.76
C SER A 654 -4.18 18.85 35.21
N MET A 655 -4.06 17.78 36.00
CA MET A 655 -4.88 16.58 35.83
C MET A 655 -6.35 16.96 36.02
N ILE A 656 -7.13 16.75 34.98
CA ILE A 656 -8.60 16.76 35.05
C ILE A 656 -9.01 15.32 35.32
N ASN A 657 -9.85 15.16 36.35
CA ASN A 657 -10.44 13.89 36.73
C ASN A 657 -11.33 13.36 35.60
N ASP A 658 -11.19 12.09 35.29
CA ASP A 658 -12.13 11.32 34.47
C ASP A 658 -13.43 11.14 35.27
N ASP A 659 -14.44 11.99 35.04
CA ASP A 659 -15.88 11.75 35.32
C ASP A 659 -16.75 12.99 34.98
N ASP A 660 -16.60 13.61 33.81
CA ASP A 660 -17.52 14.66 33.36
C ASP A 660 -17.95 14.49 31.88
N ASP A 661 -19.26 14.56 31.69
CA ASP A 661 -20.02 14.41 30.44
C ASP A 661 -19.37 15.07 29.21
N ILE A 662 -19.17 14.28 28.15
CA ILE A 662 -18.83 14.79 26.81
C ILE A 662 -19.94 15.78 26.38
N PRO A 663 -19.62 17.05 26.07
CA PRO A 663 -20.64 18.00 25.68
C PRO A 663 -21.22 17.61 24.31
N ASP A 664 -22.50 17.24 24.30
CA ASP A 664 -23.31 17.09 23.09
C ASP A 664 -23.06 18.31 22.19
N ASN A 665 -22.44 18.11 21.01
CA ASN A 665 -22.19 19.16 20.02
C ASN A 665 -23.51 19.82 19.59
N ILE A 666 -23.88 20.95 20.20
CA ILE A 666 -25.07 21.73 19.86
C ILE A 666 -24.79 22.49 18.56
N LEU A 667 -25.56 22.19 17.51
CA LEU A 667 -25.55 22.97 16.28
C LEU A 667 -26.33 24.29 16.51
N GLN A 668 -25.63 25.43 16.44
CA GLN A 668 -26.25 26.76 16.48
C GLN A 668 -26.67 27.18 15.07
N SER A 669 -27.94 27.59 14.91
CA SER A 669 -28.49 28.11 13.65
C SER A 669 -28.98 29.54 13.84
N ASN A 670 -28.60 30.45 12.94
CA ASN A 670 -29.01 31.85 12.95
C ASN A 670 -30.32 32.12 12.18
N ARG A 671 -31.07 31.09 11.75
CA ARG A 671 -32.35 31.25 11.04
C ARG A 671 -33.54 31.30 12.00
N THR A 672 -34.52 32.16 11.67
CA THR A 672 -35.71 32.42 12.48
C THR A 672 -36.98 31.71 11.98
N ASP A 673 -36.94 31.05 10.82
CA ASP A 673 -38.09 30.36 10.21
C ASP A 673 -37.77 28.88 9.94
N PHE A 674 -38.63 28.00 10.46
CA PHE A 674 -38.56 26.54 10.37
C PHE A 674 -39.88 25.95 9.87
N SER A 675 -40.70 26.74 9.14
CA SER A 675 -41.98 26.30 8.60
C SER A 675 -41.82 25.02 7.75
N GLY A 676 -42.66 24.01 8.04
CA GLY A 676 -42.61 22.70 7.38
C GLY A 676 -41.69 21.64 8.03
N MET A 677 -40.89 22.01 9.04
CA MET A 677 -40.01 21.06 9.74
C MET A 677 -40.69 20.44 10.97
N ARG A 678 -40.52 19.12 11.15
CA ARG A 678 -40.90 18.44 12.39
C ARG A 678 -39.79 18.61 13.43
N VAL A 679 -39.93 19.64 14.24
CA VAL A 679 -39.04 19.93 15.36
C VAL A 679 -39.76 19.60 16.66
N PHE A 680 -39.09 18.88 17.56
CA PHE A 680 -39.67 18.40 18.82
C PHE A 680 -39.04 19.13 20.01
N ASP A 681 -39.82 19.45 21.03
CA ASP A 681 -39.31 20.07 22.26
C ASP A 681 -38.69 19.03 23.21
N SER A 682 -39.08 17.76 23.07
CA SER A 682 -38.52 16.61 23.78
C SER A 682 -38.66 15.37 22.91
N ILE A 683 -37.83 14.35 23.16
CA ILE A 683 -37.84 13.06 22.46
C ILE A 683 -37.70 11.94 23.49
N ASP A 684 -38.13 10.75 23.10
CA ASP A 684 -37.87 9.54 23.87
C ASP A 684 -36.36 9.27 23.95
N GLN A 685 -35.87 8.96 25.14
CA GLN A 685 -34.45 8.73 25.43
C GLN A 685 -33.94 7.48 24.69
N ALA A 686 -34.80 6.50 24.44
CA ALA A 686 -34.50 5.33 23.61
C ALA A 686 -34.17 5.70 22.15
N GLN A 687 -34.64 6.86 21.68
CA GLN A 687 -34.43 7.35 20.32
C GLN A 687 -33.43 8.51 20.24
N LYS A 688 -32.67 8.81 21.31
CA LYS A 688 -31.72 9.94 21.34
C LYS A 688 -30.77 9.93 20.13
N ASN A 689 -30.37 8.75 19.67
CA ASN A 689 -29.47 8.57 18.53
C ASN A 689 -30.08 8.90 17.16
N SER A 690 -31.40 9.07 17.05
CA SER A 690 -32.10 9.39 15.80
C SER A 690 -32.33 10.89 15.60
N TYR A 691 -31.91 11.73 16.55
CA TYR A 691 -32.15 13.18 16.55
C TYR A 691 -30.85 13.98 16.78
N PHE A 692 -30.84 15.23 16.32
CA PHE A 692 -29.84 16.23 16.63
C PHE A 692 -30.39 17.22 17.66
N ASN A 693 -29.55 17.62 18.61
CA ASN A 693 -29.83 18.76 19.47
C ASN A 693 -29.51 20.06 18.72
N VAL A 694 -30.53 20.89 18.52
CA VAL A 694 -30.42 22.19 17.85
C VAL A 694 -30.96 23.30 18.74
N GLU A 695 -30.29 24.45 18.75
CA GLU A 695 -30.78 25.62 19.48
C GLU A 695 -31.56 26.53 18.52
N ILE A 696 -32.86 26.73 18.82
CA ILE A 696 -33.76 27.55 18.01
C ILE A 696 -34.42 28.59 18.91
N ASN A 697 -34.16 29.87 18.62
CA ASN A 697 -34.66 31.01 19.42
C ASN A 697 -34.31 30.89 20.92
N GLY A 698 -33.08 30.45 21.22
CA GLY A 698 -32.59 30.28 22.60
C GLY A 698 -33.21 29.09 23.35
N LYS A 699 -33.92 28.19 22.66
CA LYS A 699 -34.47 26.96 23.23
C LYS A 699 -33.84 25.74 22.56
N LYS A 700 -33.39 24.77 23.36
CA LYS A 700 -32.97 23.46 22.86
C LYS A 700 -34.19 22.72 22.31
N LYS A 701 -34.05 22.22 21.09
CA LYS A 701 -35.05 21.40 20.40
C LYS A 701 -34.34 20.23 19.72
N PHE A 702 -35.13 19.23 19.36
CA PHE A 702 -34.66 18.00 18.72
C PHE A 702 -35.15 17.94 17.28
N LEU A 703 -34.23 17.72 16.36
CA LEU A 703 -34.51 17.57 14.93
C LEU A 703 -34.16 16.15 14.49
N HIS A 704 -35.10 15.43 13.86
CA HIS A 704 -34.82 14.08 13.40
C HIS A 704 -33.74 14.08 12.30
N LYS A 705 -32.78 13.14 12.37
CA LYS A 705 -31.63 13.08 11.45
C LYS A 705 -32.06 13.00 9.98
N GLN A 706 -33.16 12.29 9.68
CA GLN A 706 -33.73 12.24 8.32
C GLN A 706 -34.24 13.61 7.82
N THR A 707 -34.79 14.44 8.71
CA THR A 707 -35.28 15.79 8.36
C THR A 707 -34.10 16.71 8.04
N ALA A 708 -32.97 16.55 8.73
CA ALA A 708 -31.72 17.25 8.41
C ALA A 708 -31.13 16.83 7.05
N CYS A 709 -31.19 15.53 6.72
CA CYS A 709 -30.78 15.04 5.40
C CYS A 709 -31.64 15.61 4.27
N TRP A 710 -32.96 15.77 4.49
CA TRP A 710 -33.86 16.38 3.52
C TRP A 710 -33.49 17.86 3.25
N TYR A 711 -33.09 18.58 4.30
CA TYR A 711 -32.73 19.99 4.22
C TYR A 711 -31.41 20.27 3.46
N LEU A 712 -30.42 19.37 3.54
CA LEU A 712 -29.19 19.48 2.76
C LEU A 712 -29.39 19.26 1.25
N THR A 713 -30.62 18.90 0.82
CA THR A 713 -30.95 18.61 -0.58
C THR A 713 -31.77 19.68 -1.29
N GLU A 714 -32.23 20.73 -0.59
CA GLU A 714 -32.88 21.86 -1.26
C GLU A 714 -31.83 22.81 -1.84
N GLY A 715 -31.56 22.66 -3.14
CA GLY A 715 -30.84 23.65 -3.94
C GLY A 715 -29.91 23.09 -5.00
N LYS A 716 -29.41 21.85 -4.87
CA LYS A 716 -28.58 21.18 -5.90
C LYS A 716 -28.72 19.66 -5.81
N GLY A 717 -29.30 19.05 -6.85
CA GLY A 717 -29.26 17.62 -7.14
C GLY A 717 -29.90 16.72 -6.10
N HIS A 718 -31.07 16.15 -6.41
CA HIS A 718 -31.64 15.06 -5.60
C HIS A 718 -30.60 13.94 -5.42
N LEU A 719 -30.41 13.48 -4.17
CA LEU A 719 -29.86 12.16 -3.92
C LEU A 719 -30.71 11.15 -4.70
N SER A 720 -30.08 10.24 -5.45
CA SER A 720 -30.81 9.20 -6.16
C SER A 720 -31.72 8.45 -5.19
N SER A 721 -32.86 7.94 -5.69
CA SER A 721 -33.82 7.14 -4.90
C SER A 721 -33.13 6.02 -4.11
N ASP A 722 -32.07 5.46 -4.69
CA ASP A 722 -31.17 4.47 -4.09
C ASP A 722 -30.33 5.02 -2.92
N ARG A 723 -29.82 6.25 -2.98
CA ARG A 723 -29.13 6.85 -1.82
C ARG A 723 -30.11 7.22 -0.70
N LEU A 724 -31.34 7.60 -1.05
CA LEU A 724 -32.40 7.90 -0.08
C LEU A 724 -32.90 6.62 0.64
N SER A 725 -32.98 5.48 -0.05
CA SER A 725 -33.36 4.21 0.56
C SER A 725 -32.29 3.67 1.52
N ARG A 726 -31.00 3.85 1.21
CA ARG A 726 -29.87 3.49 2.10
C ARG A 726 -29.93 4.23 3.44
N VAL A 727 -30.28 5.52 3.43
CA VAL A 727 -30.47 6.30 4.66
C VAL A 727 -31.67 5.82 5.47
N LYS A 728 -32.75 5.39 4.80
CA LYS A 728 -33.95 4.86 5.47
C LYS A 728 -33.73 3.47 6.07
N GLN A 729 -32.94 2.61 5.42
CA GLN A 729 -32.63 1.26 5.90
C GLN A 729 -31.77 1.24 7.15
N MET A 730 -30.86 2.22 7.34
CA MET A 730 -30.04 2.32 8.56
C MET A 730 -30.76 2.94 9.77
N SER A 731 -31.99 3.43 9.59
CA SER A 731 -32.82 3.98 10.68
C SER A 731 -33.85 2.99 11.23
N ARG A 732 -33.82 1.75 10.74
CA ARG A 732 -34.39 0.57 11.38
C ARG A 732 -33.22 -0.26 11.89
#